data_AF-A0A2E8BU03-F1
#
_entry.id   AF-A0A2E8BU03-F1
#
_cell.length_a   1.000
_cell.length_b   1.000
_cell.length_c   1.000
_cell.angle_alpha   90.00
_cell.angle_beta   90.00
_cell.angle_gamma   90.00
#
_symmetry.space_group_name_H-M   'P 1'
#
loop_
_entity.id
_entity.type
_entity.pdbx_description
1 polymer ?
#
loop_
_entity_poly.entity_id
_entity_poly.type
_entity_poly.pdbx_seq_one_letter_code
_entity_poly.pdbx_strand_id
1 'polypeptide(L)'
;RAPSIWASEDIESMATAAGGGKFGNMSAELNVSAASYSATGQTNIWTISDDHDLTPIKTAFYNANDGYGNCIALTCDIGPVLIAGMGAPSETVTPARAALLGYSNWTSTPEDTVALDWAVYSLAASKFVEHGGGAEINNQTPQLKERFAEVSGVTISDPATLENLLFNESVGMLTSFEISGIPLPGMVVGLLLPLQSEDYFGAMTTYNVGLLTIGGLADYVEPWVGLGLTGVPTEFEMILAGGQGTMASNDWWLTAFGDFDPLGGTYIPIGLNRDIFAGMSSLTQEESDFILNDPDIGLKSSFPGPFMYGELSGLSLPDSEGVQHTWDDAYVASLYGISEESAHALRDWVGNFYFDTVMPVLLNFVTGNTPYYSMPISNWLYGWDDAVSEYFGFFSWNSLETNATYYGSDGISTGDWSVYKMSTKGDTMGQRMAQGYINSDGDGFCDFDYDANGNFIGYDLACEDNQVYGMTEHLTWRAPHREEGANGLLTAHVGNAETSLMGTAGSLASPNDPFSFNVAGYAVATSEVGGETTFKGIDMVEHTVTIDPVNTQIQGKLVGSSTYVDVIPGALPVYLGADIELKVEPVTTAIMYGKVKVTFHLDTRGPGYLNPDFSEDSAETMPVFEIHVFSEIDDEGADDFTGAVSDNLGPMGWTNFGGTAGTALTAVHTVVALMYVTSIVSLAYGLSDPNTRSMLGFGKGEDEE
;
A
#
# COMPACT_ATOMS: atom_id res chain seq x y z
N ARG A 1 -16.78 -8.84 -37.14
CA ARG A 1 -18.25 -8.81 -37.33
C ARG A 1 -18.69 -8.17 -38.64
N ALA A 2 -18.30 -6.92 -38.97
CA ALA A 2 -18.72 -6.22 -40.21
C ALA A 2 -18.84 -7.07 -41.49
N PRO A 3 -17.82 -7.84 -41.95
CA PRO A 3 -17.96 -8.64 -43.16
C PRO A 3 -19.06 -9.72 -43.11
N SER A 4 -19.41 -10.20 -41.91
CA SER A 4 -20.49 -11.16 -41.71
C SER A 4 -21.86 -10.49 -41.79
N ILE A 5 -22.00 -9.27 -41.23
CA ILE A 5 -23.22 -8.46 -41.34
C ILE A 5 -23.52 -8.19 -42.82
N TRP A 6 -22.56 -7.62 -43.55
CA TRP A 6 -22.73 -7.33 -44.98
C TRP A 6 -22.98 -8.58 -45.82
N ALA A 7 -22.33 -9.71 -45.49
CA ALA A 7 -22.61 -10.98 -46.15
C ALA A 7 -24.05 -11.45 -45.90
N SER A 8 -24.56 -11.29 -44.68
CA SER A 8 -25.92 -11.69 -44.31
C SER A 8 -26.97 -10.83 -45.03
N GLU A 9 -26.74 -9.52 -45.13
CA GLU A 9 -27.57 -8.57 -45.87
C GLU A 9 -27.57 -8.85 -47.38
N ASP A 10 -26.40 -9.18 -47.95
CA ASP A 10 -26.27 -9.59 -49.34
C ASP A 10 -27.09 -10.86 -49.63
N ILE A 11 -27.01 -11.86 -48.73
CA ILE A 11 -27.76 -13.11 -48.87
C ILE A 11 -29.27 -12.84 -48.80
N GLU A 12 -29.72 -12.00 -47.86
CA GLU A 12 -31.13 -11.60 -47.77
C GLU A 12 -31.59 -10.84 -49.01
N SER A 13 -30.75 -9.94 -49.53
CA SER A 13 -31.01 -9.18 -50.75
C SER A 13 -31.11 -10.10 -51.98
N MET A 14 -30.24 -11.11 -52.09
CA MET A 14 -30.30 -12.12 -53.14
C MET A 14 -31.61 -12.93 -53.10
N ALA A 15 -32.02 -13.37 -51.91
CA ALA A 15 -33.29 -14.08 -51.72
C ALA A 15 -34.49 -13.19 -52.10
N THR A 16 -34.48 -11.93 -51.65
CA THR A 16 -35.53 -10.95 -51.94
C THR A 16 -35.63 -10.64 -53.43
N ALA A 17 -34.49 -10.46 -54.11
CA ALA A 17 -34.43 -10.21 -55.55
C ALA A 17 -34.94 -11.40 -56.38
N ALA A 18 -34.80 -12.63 -55.86
CA ALA A 18 -35.37 -13.84 -56.44
C ALA A 18 -36.88 -14.03 -56.14
N GLY A 19 -37.51 -13.08 -55.43
CA GLY A 19 -38.92 -13.13 -55.04
C GLY A 19 -39.18 -13.93 -53.76
N GLY A 20 -38.14 -14.22 -52.98
CA GLY A 20 -38.19 -14.86 -51.67
C GLY A 20 -38.45 -13.88 -50.52
N GLY A 21 -38.29 -14.40 -49.30
CA GLY A 21 -38.36 -13.66 -48.06
C GLY A 21 -38.84 -14.55 -46.91
N LYS A 22 -38.61 -14.13 -45.67
CA LYS A 22 -38.89 -14.89 -44.43
C LYS A 22 -40.31 -15.49 -44.31
N PHE A 23 -41.30 -14.88 -44.97
CA PHE A 23 -42.70 -15.34 -44.97
C PHE A 23 -43.13 -16.07 -46.25
N GLY A 24 -42.20 -16.29 -47.19
CA GLY A 24 -42.41 -17.01 -48.45
C GLY A 24 -42.41 -18.53 -48.29
N ASN A 25 -42.46 -19.22 -49.44
CA ASN A 25 -42.46 -20.68 -49.51
C ASN A 25 -41.06 -21.31 -49.61
N MET A 26 -39.99 -20.50 -49.51
CA MET A 26 -38.57 -20.90 -49.58
C MET A 26 -38.06 -21.41 -50.94
N SER A 27 -38.87 -21.36 -52.00
CA SER A 27 -38.42 -21.82 -53.33
C SER A 27 -37.33 -20.90 -53.92
N ALA A 28 -37.38 -19.61 -53.62
CA ALA A 28 -36.38 -18.64 -54.09
C ALA A 28 -35.03 -18.82 -53.38
N GLU A 29 -35.06 -19.01 -52.06
CA GLU A 29 -33.92 -19.28 -51.19
C GLU A 29 -33.22 -20.58 -51.61
N LEU A 30 -33.99 -21.63 -51.88
CA LEU A 30 -33.46 -22.88 -52.41
C LEU A 30 -32.77 -22.68 -53.77
N ASN A 31 -33.36 -21.86 -54.66
CA ASN A 31 -32.75 -21.53 -55.95
C ASN A 31 -31.46 -20.71 -55.80
N VAL A 32 -31.40 -19.80 -54.82
CA VAL A 32 -30.19 -19.04 -54.49
C VAL A 32 -29.08 -19.98 -54.01
N SER A 33 -29.38 -20.90 -53.09
CA SER A 33 -28.43 -21.94 -52.66
C SER A 33 -27.97 -22.81 -53.83
N ALA A 34 -28.90 -23.28 -54.67
CA ALA A 34 -28.59 -24.07 -55.86
C ALA A 34 -27.64 -23.34 -56.84
N ALA A 35 -27.85 -22.03 -57.04
CA ALA A 35 -27.00 -21.20 -57.89
C ALA A 35 -25.58 -21.08 -57.32
N SER A 36 -25.46 -20.81 -56.01
CA SER A 36 -24.17 -20.74 -55.32
C SER A 36 -23.42 -22.08 -55.32
N TYR A 37 -24.15 -23.19 -55.25
CA TYR A 37 -23.57 -24.52 -55.38
C TYR A 37 -23.06 -24.79 -56.80
N SER A 38 -23.85 -24.47 -57.82
CA SER A 38 -23.47 -24.63 -59.24
C SER A 38 -22.22 -23.82 -59.60
N ALA A 39 -22.04 -22.65 -58.98
CA ALA A 39 -20.85 -21.80 -59.16
C ALA A 39 -19.55 -22.46 -58.65
N THR A 40 -19.63 -23.50 -57.82
CA THR A 40 -18.45 -24.26 -57.35
C THR A 40 -17.95 -25.29 -58.38
N GLY A 41 -18.64 -25.42 -59.52
CA GLY A 41 -18.32 -26.38 -60.58
C GLY A 41 -18.85 -27.79 -60.34
N GLN A 42 -19.59 -28.00 -59.25
CA GLN A 42 -20.29 -29.26 -59.00
C GLN A 42 -21.58 -29.35 -59.81
N THR A 43 -21.86 -30.53 -60.36
CA THR A 43 -23.01 -30.78 -61.26
C THR A 43 -24.10 -31.63 -60.63
N ASN A 44 -23.83 -32.25 -59.48
CA ASN A 44 -24.74 -33.16 -58.81
C ASN A 44 -25.57 -32.36 -57.81
N ILE A 45 -26.69 -31.79 -58.28
CA ILE A 45 -27.67 -31.13 -57.42
C ILE A 45 -28.74 -32.14 -56.97
N TRP A 46 -29.33 -31.88 -55.80
CA TRP A 46 -30.46 -32.62 -55.28
C TRP A 46 -31.65 -32.62 -56.25
N THR A 47 -32.45 -33.69 -56.20
CA THR A 47 -33.72 -33.77 -56.93
C THR A 47 -34.85 -34.02 -55.95
N ILE A 48 -35.67 -33.00 -55.72
CA ILE A 48 -36.81 -33.03 -54.80
C ILE A 48 -38.12 -32.84 -55.57
N SER A 49 -39.25 -33.29 -55.01
CA SER A 49 -40.56 -33.06 -55.61
C SER A 49 -41.06 -31.62 -55.39
N ASP A 50 -41.99 -31.16 -56.21
CA ASP A 50 -42.58 -29.81 -56.09
C ASP A 50 -43.30 -29.57 -54.75
N ASP A 51 -43.70 -30.65 -54.05
CA ASP A 51 -44.36 -30.64 -52.74
C ASP A 51 -43.40 -30.94 -51.56
N HIS A 52 -42.09 -31.00 -51.81
CA HIS A 52 -41.09 -31.26 -50.78
C HIS A 52 -41.10 -30.19 -49.68
N ASP A 53 -40.88 -30.60 -48.44
CA ASP A 53 -40.87 -29.69 -47.30
C ASP A 53 -39.61 -28.81 -47.30
N LEU A 54 -39.81 -27.49 -47.42
CA LEU A 54 -38.74 -26.49 -47.39
C LEU A 54 -38.59 -25.80 -46.04
N THR A 55 -39.24 -26.30 -44.98
CA THR A 55 -39.02 -25.85 -43.60
C THR A 55 -37.55 -25.89 -43.19
N PRO A 56 -36.73 -26.89 -43.59
CA PRO A 56 -35.28 -26.87 -43.33
C PRO A 56 -34.56 -25.67 -43.96
N ILE A 57 -34.95 -25.27 -45.18
CA ILE A 57 -34.38 -24.08 -45.85
C ILE A 57 -34.77 -22.81 -45.11
N LYS A 58 -36.03 -22.72 -44.66
CA LYS A 58 -36.49 -21.60 -43.82
C LYS A 58 -35.68 -21.48 -42.54
N THR A 59 -35.35 -22.62 -41.93
CA THR A 59 -34.56 -22.66 -40.72
C THR A 59 -33.14 -22.15 -40.99
N ALA A 60 -32.46 -22.72 -41.98
CA ALA A 60 -31.10 -22.33 -42.35
C ALA A 60 -30.98 -20.85 -42.74
N PHE A 61 -31.97 -20.28 -43.44
CA PHE A 61 -31.93 -18.88 -43.85
C PHE A 61 -32.30 -17.90 -42.73
N TYR A 62 -33.35 -18.19 -41.94
CA TYR A 62 -33.99 -17.15 -41.12
C TYR A 62 -34.22 -17.49 -39.64
N ASN A 63 -34.22 -18.77 -39.25
CA ASN A 63 -34.68 -19.18 -37.91
C ASN A 63 -33.68 -20.02 -37.11
N ALA A 64 -32.55 -20.42 -37.71
CA ALA A 64 -31.53 -21.18 -37.00
C ALA A 64 -31.03 -20.36 -35.80
N ASN A 65 -31.01 -21.00 -34.64
CA ASN A 65 -30.50 -20.45 -33.39
C ASN A 65 -29.62 -21.51 -32.72
N ASP A 66 -28.69 -21.06 -31.90
CA ASP A 66 -27.74 -21.93 -31.18
C ASP A 66 -28.33 -22.66 -29.97
N GLY A 67 -29.62 -22.46 -29.67
CA GLY A 67 -30.28 -22.98 -28.48
C GLY A 67 -30.15 -22.10 -27.23
N TYR A 68 -29.39 -21.01 -27.30
CA TYR A 68 -29.15 -20.05 -26.21
C TYR A 68 -29.65 -18.64 -26.52
N GLY A 69 -30.34 -18.46 -27.66
CA GLY A 69 -30.96 -17.20 -28.04
C GLY A 69 -30.21 -16.44 -29.14
N ASN A 70 -29.03 -16.90 -29.56
CA ASN A 70 -28.28 -16.27 -30.64
C ASN A 70 -28.80 -16.76 -31.99
N CYS A 71 -29.11 -15.82 -32.89
CA CYS A 71 -29.46 -16.18 -34.26
C CYS A 71 -28.21 -16.49 -35.09
N ILE A 72 -28.18 -17.68 -35.68
CA ILE A 72 -27.05 -18.22 -36.46
C ILE A 72 -27.43 -18.53 -37.91
N ALA A 73 -28.60 -18.08 -38.34
CA ALA A 73 -29.09 -18.28 -39.69
C ALA A 73 -28.28 -17.48 -40.71
N LEU A 74 -28.34 -17.84 -42.00
CA LEU A 74 -27.58 -17.19 -43.07
C LEU A 74 -27.81 -15.66 -43.16
N THR A 75 -29.00 -15.19 -42.80
CA THR A 75 -29.34 -13.76 -42.80
C THR A 75 -29.19 -13.11 -41.43
N CYS A 76 -28.48 -13.72 -40.49
CA CYS A 76 -28.17 -13.15 -39.18
C CYS A 76 -26.70 -12.76 -39.10
N ASP A 77 -26.40 -11.71 -38.32
CA ASP A 77 -25.09 -11.04 -38.26
C ASP A 77 -23.90 -11.98 -38.09
N ILE A 78 -24.03 -13.04 -37.28
CA ILE A 78 -22.96 -14.00 -37.01
C ILE A 78 -23.04 -15.28 -37.85
N GLY A 79 -24.12 -15.47 -38.61
CA GLY A 79 -24.36 -16.69 -39.39
C GLY A 79 -23.27 -16.95 -40.45
N PRO A 80 -22.98 -15.98 -41.35
CA PRO A 80 -21.95 -16.17 -42.37
C PRO A 80 -20.56 -16.46 -41.81
N VAL A 81 -20.12 -15.75 -40.76
CA VAL A 81 -18.82 -16.03 -40.12
C VAL A 81 -18.79 -17.40 -39.44
N LEU A 82 -19.86 -17.80 -38.76
CA LEU A 82 -19.94 -19.12 -38.13
C LEU A 82 -19.86 -20.23 -39.17
N ILE A 83 -20.69 -20.16 -40.22
CA ILE A 83 -20.76 -21.16 -41.28
C ILE A 83 -19.43 -21.28 -42.03
N ALA A 84 -18.78 -20.15 -42.32
CA ALA A 84 -17.46 -20.12 -42.95
C ALA A 84 -16.39 -20.68 -42.00
N GLY A 85 -16.43 -20.32 -40.72
CA GLY A 85 -15.49 -20.75 -39.68
C GLY A 85 -15.53 -22.24 -39.37
N MET A 86 -16.70 -22.89 -39.51
CA MET A 86 -16.81 -24.36 -39.43
C MET A 86 -16.03 -25.09 -40.53
N GLY A 87 -15.66 -24.38 -41.61
CA GLY A 87 -14.90 -24.92 -42.73
C GLY A 87 -15.75 -25.63 -43.79
N ALA A 88 -15.09 -26.06 -44.85
CA ALA A 88 -15.73 -26.74 -45.97
C ALA A 88 -16.42 -28.05 -45.54
N PRO A 89 -17.52 -28.45 -46.21
CA PRO A 89 -18.19 -29.73 -45.98
C PRO A 89 -17.22 -30.92 -45.94
N SER A 90 -17.42 -31.79 -44.94
CA SER A 90 -16.64 -32.99 -44.69
C SER A 90 -17.48 -34.00 -43.91
N GLU A 91 -16.97 -35.22 -43.73
CA GLU A 91 -17.67 -36.26 -42.95
C GLU A 91 -17.99 -35.83 -41.50
N THR A 92 -17.25 -34.86 -40.94
CA THR A 92 -17.46 -34.33 -39.58
C THR A 92 -18.22 -33.00 -39.59
N VAL A 93 -17.91 -32.09 -40.52
CA VAL A 93 -18.48 -30.74 -40.57
C VAL A 93 -19.92 -30.77 -41.09
N THR A 94 -20.21 -31.58 -42.11
CA THR A 94 -21.54 -31.62 -42.73
C THR A 94 -22.63 -32.04 -41.76
N PRO A 95 -22.51 -33.14 -41.00
CA PRO A 95 -23.52 -33.51 -40.02
C PRO A 95 -23.69 -32.44 -38.93
N ALA A 96 -22.59 -31.83 -38.47
CA ALA A 96 -22.62 -30.80 -37.43
C ALA A 96 -23.35 -29.54 -37.88
N ARG A 97 -23.00 -29.00 -39.06
CA ARG A 97 -23.64 -27.80 -39.61
C ARG A 97 -25.10 -28.07 -39.99
N ALA A 98 -25.39 -29.25 -40.55
CA ALA A 98 -26.76 -29.64 -40.86
C ALA A 98 -27.64 -29.75 -39.62
N ALA A 99 -27.11 -30.25 -38.50
CA ALA A 99 -27.83 -30.29 -37.23
C ALA A 99 -28.08 -28.88 -36.70
N LEU A 100 -27.05 -28.04 -36.73
CA LEU A 100 -27.08 -26.67 -36.23
C LEU A 100 -28.09 -25.78 -36.99
N LEU A 101 -28.14 -25.92 -38.32
CA LEU A 101 -29.00 -25.13 -39.19
C LEU A 101 -30.35 -25.81 -39.51
N GLY A 102 -30.60 -27.01 -38.98
CA GLY A 102 -31.89 -27.69 -39.05
C GLY A 102 -32.19 -28.42 -40.36
N TYR A 103 -31.18 -28.89 -41.10
CA TYR A 103 -31.34 -29.62 -42.37
C TYR A 103 -30.74 -31.04 -42.41
N SER A 104 -30.42 -31.65 -41.26
CA SER A 104 -29.85 -33.03 -41.20
C SER A 104 -30.68 -34.10 -41.93
N ASN A 105 -32.00 -33.99 -41.89
CA ASN A 105 -32.92 -34.95 -42.51
C ASN A 105 -33.69 -34.32 -43.67
N TRP A 106 -33.04 -33.44 -44.42
CA TRP A 106 -33.71 -32.71 -45.48
C TRP A 106 -34.26 -33.63 -46.57
N THR A 107 -33.55 -34.69 -46.94
CA THR A 107 -34.09 -35.78 -47.76
C THR A 107 -33.71 -37.14 -47.17
N SER A 108 -34.28 -38.22 -47.70
CA SER A 108 -33.87 -39.59 -47.34
C SER A 108 -32.54 -40.02 -47.96
N THR A 109 -31.94 -39.19 -48.81
CA THR A 109 -30.72 -39.47 -49.57
C THR A 109 -29.57 -38.66 -48.96
N PRO A 110 -28.59 -39.30 -48.31
CA PRO A 110 -27.48 -38.59 -47.65
C PRO A 110 -26.71 -37.65 -48.58
N GLU A 111 -26.58 -38.01 -49.87
CA GLU A 111 -25.89 -37.21 -50.87
C GLU A 111 -26.56 -35.84 -51.13
N ASP A 112 -27.88 -35.73 -50.98
CA ASP A 112 -28.60 -34.46 -51.13
C ASP A 112 -28.30 -33.51 -49.96
N THR A 113 -28.19 -34.04 -48.73
CA THR A 113 -27.79 -33.26 -47.55
C THR A 113 -26.37 -32.73 -47.72
N VAL A 114 -25.45 -33.52 -48.28
CA VAL A 114 -24.08 -33.07 -48.59
C VAL A 114 -24.09 -31.97 -49.65
N ALA A 115 -24.92 -32.10 -50.69
CA ALA A 115 -25.04 -31.08 -51.73
C ALA A 115 -25.63 -29.77 -51.18
N LEU A 116 -26.65 -29.83 -50.33
CA LEU A 116 -27.21 -28.66 -49.64
C LEU A 116 -26.19 -28.01 -48.71
N ASP A 117 -25.42 -28.81 -47.99
CA ASP A 117 -24.38 -28.33 -47.10
C ASP A 117 -23.28 -27.56 -47.86
N TRP A 118 -22.86 -28.07 -49.03
CA TRP A 118 -22.00 -27.34 -49.95
C TRP A 118 -22.63 -26.05 -50.45
N ALA A 119 -23.94 -26.04 -50.73
CA ALA A 119 -24.65 -24.86 -51.17
C ALA A 119 -24.73 -23.76 -50.09
N VAL A 120 -25.03 -24.15 -48.86
CA VAL A 120 -25.09 -23.27 -47.68
C VAL A 120 -23.69 -22.71 -47.37
N TYR A 121 -22.69 -23.58 -47.32
CA TYR A 121 -21.31 -23.18 -47.09
C TYR A 121 -20.79 -22.25 -48.19
N SER A 122 -20.98 -22.59 -49.47
CA SER A 122 -20.46 -21.76 -50.56
C SER A 122 -21.12 -20.40 -50.62
N LEU A 123 -22.43 -20.31 -50.35
CA LEU A 123 -23.15 -19.04 -50.27
C LEU A 123 -22.59 -18.16 -49.14
N ALA A 124 -22.51 -18.68 -47.91
CA ALA A 124 -22.00 -17.94 -46.76
C ALA A 124 -20.53 -17.55 -46.93
N ALA A 125 -19.66 -18.52 -47.24
CA ALA A 125 -18.22 -18.31 -47.30
C ALA A 125 -17.83 -17.39 -48.47
N SER A 126 -18.46 -17.51 -49.62
CA SER A 126 -18.16 -16.61 -50.76
C SER A 126 -18.49 -15.16 -50.44
N LYS A 127 -19.66 -14.90 -49.84
CA LYS A 127 -20.07 -13.56 -49.44
C LYS A 127 -19.23 -13.00 -48.30
N PHE A 128 -18.93 -13.83 -47.30
CA PHE A 128 -18.05 -13.42 -46.21
C PHE A 128 -16.66 -13.02 -46.71
N VAL A 129 -16.07 -13.81 -47.63
CA VAL A 129 -14.74 -13.52 -48.23
C VAL A 129 -14.79 -12.34 -49.19
N GLU A 130 -15.87 -12.15 -49.96
CA GLU A 130 -16.07 -10.98 -50.84
C GLU A 130 -15.96 -9.67 -50.04
N HIS A 131 -16.50 -9.67 -48.83
CA HIS A 131 -16.41 -8.56 -47.87
C HIS A 131 -15.12 -8.55 -47.05
N GLY A 132 -14.11 -9.37 -47.38
CA GLY A 132 -12.81 -9.42 -46.70
C GLY A 132 -12.81 -10.17 -45.36
N GLY A 133 -13.81 -11.03 -45.13
CA GLY A 133 -13.85 -11.92 -43.97
C GLY A 133 -12.66 -12.86 -43.91
N GLY A 134 -12.12 -13.07 -42.71
CA GLY A 134 -10.93 -13.89 -42.46
C GLY A 134 -9.59 -13.19 -42.70
N ALA A 135 -9.58 -11.94 -43.16
CA ALA A 135 -8.37 -11.13 -43.23
C ALA A 135 -8.03 -10.50 -41.86
N GLU A 136 -6.74 -10.38 -41.56
CA GLU A 136 -6.27 -9.62 -40.39
C GLU A 136 -6.60 -8.12 -40.54
N ILE A 137 -6.99 -7.49 -39.43
CA ILE A 137 -7.32 -6.07 -39.36
C ILE A 137 -6.03 -5.27 -39.16
N ASN A 138 -5.77 -4.29 -40.03
CA ASN A 138 -4.65 -3.36 -39.96
C ASN A 138 -4.98 -2.06 -40.72
N ASN A 139 -4.03 -1.11 -40.78
CA ASN A 139 -4.21 0.18 -41.45
C ASN A 139 -4.38 0.08 -42.99
N GLN A 140 -4.12 -1.08 -43.59
CA GLN A 140 -4.31 -1.34 -45.02
C GLN A 140 -5.63 -2.08 -45.31
N THR A 141 -6.41 -2.44 -44.29
CA THR A 141 -7.68 -3.14 -44.45
C THR A 141 -8.64 -2.33 -45.33
N PRO A 142 -9.18 -2.90 -46.43
CA PRO A 142 -10.16 -2.22 -47.26
C PRO A 142 -11.42 -1.84 -46.46
N GLN A 143 -11.96 -0.64 -46.73
CA GLN A 143 -13.18 -0.14 -46.10
C GLN A 143 -13.13 -0.08 -44.56
N LEU A 144 -11.93 0.15 -43.99
CA LEU A 144 -11.75 0.18 -42.53
C LEU A 144 -12.72 1.15 -41.83
N LYS A 145 -12.97 2.32 -42.42
CA LYS A 145 -13.93 3.31 -41.91
C LYS A 145 -15.34 2.74 -41.85
N GLU A 146 -15.80 2.15 -42.95
CA GLU A 146 -17.14 1.57 -43.04
C GLU A 146 -17.27 0.38 -42.08
N ARG A 147 -16.23 -0.46 -41.96
CA ARG A 147 -16.21 -1.57 -41.00
C ARG A 147 -16.34 -1.09 -39.56
N PHE A 148 -15.60 -0.04 -39.21
CA PHE A 148 -15.64 0.53 -37.88
C PHE A 148 -17.01 1.13 -37.58
N ALA A 149 -17.59 1.89 -38.52
CA ALA A 149 -18.93 2.44 -38.38
C ALA A 149 -20.01 1.35 -38.27
N GLU A 150 -19.87 0.24 -39.00
CA GLU A 150 -20.80 -0.90 -38.95
C GLU A 150 -20.86 -1.54 -37.56
N VAL A 151 -19.70 -1.74 -36.92
CA VAL A 151 -19.66 -2.41 -35.61
C VAL A 151 -19.90 -1.47 -34.43
N SER A 152 -19.46 -0.21 -34.54
CA SER A 152 -19.50 0.74 -33.42
C SER A 152 -20.64 1.75 -33.51
N GLY A 153 -21.25 1.95 -34.68
CA GLY A 153 -22.14 3.07 -34.95
C GLY A 153 -21.44 4.44 -35.04
N VAL A 154 -20.12 4.51 -34.83
CA VAL A 154 -19.34 5.76 -34.81
C VAL A 154 -18.66 5.98 -36.16
N THR A 155 -18.89 7.15 -36.76
CA THR A 155 -18.26 7.51 -38.04
C THR A 155 -17.09 8.46 -37.83
N ILE A 156 -15.88 8.00 -38.20
CA ILE A 156 -14.67 8.83 -38.26
C ILE A 156 -14.30 9.04 -39.73
N SER A 157 -14.39 10.29 -40.20
CA SER A 157 -14.24 10.58 -41.63
C SER A 157 -12.81 10.77 -42.08
N ASP A 158 -11.92 11.18 -41.19
CA ASP A 158 -10.51 11.38 -41.48
C ASP A 158 -9.73 10.08 -41.29
N PRO A 159 -9.08 9.53 -42.34
CA PRO A 159 -8.33 8.28 -42.24
C PRO A 159 -7.18 8.33 -41.23
N ALA A 160 -6.47 9.47 -41.12
CA ALA A 160 -5.36 9.61 -40.19
C ALA A 160 -5.83 9.57 -38.74
N THR A 161 -6.97 10.21 -38.44
CA THR A 161 -7.62 10.15 -37.12
C THR A 161 -8.08 8.74 -36.78
N LEU A 162 -8.65 7.99 -37.75
CA LEU A 162 -9.06 6.60 -37.53
C LEU A 162 -7.86 5.67 -37.31
N GLU A 163 -6.77 5.87 -38.06
CA GLU A 163 -5.52 5.13 -37.89
C GLU A 163 -4.90 5.40 -36.52
N ASN A 164 -4.88 6.66 -36.08
CA ASN A 164 -4.44 7.02 -34.74
C ASN A 164 -5.33 6.39 -33.65
N LEU A 165 -6.65 6.38 -33.82
CA LEU A 165 -7.57 5.77 -32.86
C LEU A 165 -7.35 4.25 -32.74
N LEU A 166 -7.22 3.54 -33.85
CA LEU A 166 -7.20 2.07 -33.83
C LEU A 166 -5.80 1.50 -33.65
N PHE A 167 -4.77 2.11 -34.25
CA PHE A 167 -3.46 1.49 -34.45
C PHE A 167 -2.29 2.31 -33.91
N ASN A 168 -2.53 3.40 -33.19
CA ASN A 168 -1.44 4.09 -32.51
C ASN A 168 -0.69 3.11 -31.59
N GLU A 169 0.63 3.08 -31.68
CA GLU A 169 1.47 2.10 -30.97
C GLU A 169 1.38 2.20 -29.44
N SER A 170 0.96 3.35 -28.90
CA SER A 170 0.84 3.59 -27.46
C SER A 170 -0.59 3.63 -26.95
N VAL A 171 -1.54 4.13 -27.75
CA VAL A 171 -2.92 4.39 -27.30
C VAL A 171 -4.00 3.81 -28.23
N GLY A 172 -3.59 3.10 -29.28
CA GLY A 172 -4.50 2.52 -30.25
C GLY A 172 -5.45 1.50 -29.60
N MET A 173 -6.73 1.53 -29.97
CA MET A 173 -7.73 0.63 -29.39
C MET A 173 -7.47 -0.85 -29.70
N LEU A 174 -6.80 -1.14 -30.82
CA LEU A 174 -6.45 -2.51 -31.25
C LEU A 174 -4.98 -2.83 -31.01
N THR A 175 -4.27 -2.01 -30.24
CA THR A 175 -2.88 -2.21 -29.89
C THR A 175 -2.73 -2.47 -28.39
N SER A 176 -1.59 -3.03 -28.03
CA SER A 176 -1.12 -3.10 -26.65
C SER A 176 0.25 -2.46 -26.60
N PHE A 177 0.55 -1.77 -25.52
CA PHE A 177 1.89 -1.22 -25.28
C PHE A 177 2.43 -1.79 -23.97
N GLU A 178 3.72 -2.07 -23.96
CA GLU A 178 4.37 -2.73 -22.84
C GLU A 178 4.92 -1.68 -21.87
N ILE A 179 4.50 -1.75 -20.61
CA ILE A 179 5.16 -1.02 -19.52
C ILE A 179 5.75 -2.06 -18.57
N SER A 180 7.08 -2.06 -18.43
CA SER A 180 7.82 -2.95 -17.52
C SER A 180 7.46 -4.44 -17.67
N GLY A 181 7.29 -4.93 -18.90
CA GLY A 181 6.92 -6.33 -19.17
C GLY A 181 5.42 -6.62 -19.15
N ILE A 182 4.57 -5.64 -18.82
CA ILE A 182 3.11 -5.81 -18.79
C ILE A 182 2.49 -5.22 -20.06
N PRO A 183 1.82 -6.04 -20.90
CA PRO A 183 1.09 -5.51 -22.04
C PRO A 183 -0.22 -4.86 -21.57
N LEU A 184 -0.29 -3.53 -21.66
CA LEU A 184 -1.51 -2.79 -21.38
C LEU A 184 -2.28 -2.53 -22.68
N PRO A 185 -3.58 -2.87 -22.75
CA PRO A 185 -4.40 -2.54 -23.90
C PRO A 185 -4.48 -1.02 -24.12
N GLY A 186 -4.19 -0.55 -25.33
CA GLY A 186 -4.19 0.88 -25.65
C GLY A 186 -5.56 1.54 -25.44
N MET A 187 -6.65 0.79 -25.59
CA MET A 187 -8.01 1.23 -25.25
C MET A 187 -8.17 1.60 -23.76
N VAL A 188 -7.48 0.91 -22.85
CA VAL A 188 -7.56 1.19 -21.42
C VAL A 188 -6.90 2.54 -21.13
N VAL A 189 -5.72 2.75 -21.70
CA VAL A 189 -4.88 3.93 -21.39
C VAL A 189 -5.31 5.17 -22.15
N GLY A 190 -5.66 5.04 -23.43
CA GLY A 190 -6.06 6.20 -24.24
C GLY A 190 -7.52 6.63 -24.06
N LEU A 191 -8.41 5.74 -23.61
CA LEU A 191 -9.83 6.03 -23.45
C LEU A 191 -10.34 5.82 -22.02
N LEU A 192 -10.27 4.60 -21.48
CA LEU A 192 -11.01 4.26 -20.25
C LEU A 192 -10.47 4.95 -19.00
N LEU A 193 -9.15 5.01 -18.81
CA LEU A 193 -8.53 5.71 -17.68
C LEU A 193 -8.84 7.23 -17.71
N PRO A 194 -8.68 7.95 -18.84
CA PRO A 194 -9.14 9.33 -18.94
C PRO A 194 -10.63 9.51 -18.61
N LEU A 195 -11.50 8.60 -19.06
CA LEU A 195 -12.93 8.67 -18.76
C LEU A 195 -13.22 8.50 -17.26
N GLN A 196 -12.53 7.57 -16.59
CA GLN A 196 -12.66 7.36 -15.14
C GLN A 196 -12.17 8.57 -14.32
N SER A 197 -11.11 9.22 -14.78
CA SER A 197 -10.56 10.44 -14.16
C SER A 197 -11.27 11.74 -14.57
N GLU A 198 -12.42 11.63 -15.26
CA GLU A 198 -13.17 12.77 -15.82
C GLU A 198 -12.36 13.67 -16.78
N ASP A 199 -11.23 13.18 -17.31
CA ASP A 199 -10.37 13.88 -18.26
C ASP A 199 -10.79 13.60 -19.73
N TYR A 200 -12.02 13.99 -20.05
CA TYR A 200 -12.55 13.88 -21.41
C TYR A 200 -11.73 14.69 -22.43
N PHE A 201 -11.09 15.78 -21.99
CA PHE A 201 -10.26 16.61 -22.85
C PHE A 201 -8.94 15.92 -23.20
N GLY A 202 -8.30 15.23 -22.25
CA GLY A 202 -7.17 14.35 -22.48
C GLY A 202 -7.46 13.31 -23.56
N ALA A 203 -8.58 12.59 -23.45
CA ALA A 203 -8.99 11.61 -24.47
C ALA A 203 -9.22 12.25 -25.86
N MET A 204 -9.89 13.41 -25.91
CA MET A 204 -10.11 14.15 -27.17
C MET A 204 -8.78 14.54 -27.84
N THR A 205 -7.82 15.05 -27.06
CA THR A 205 -6.51 15.44 -27.59
C THR A 205 -5.68 14.24 -28.03
N THR A 206 -5.73 13.14 -27.28
CA THR A 206 -5.02 11.89 -27.56
C THR A 206 -5.42 11.31 -28.91
N TYR A 207 -6.73 11.24 -29.18
CA TYR A 207 -7.25 10.69 -30.42
C TYR A 207 -7.49 11.72 -31.52
N ASN A 208 -7.36 13.01 -31.24
CA ASN A 208 -7.70 14.11 -32.14
C ASN A 208 -9.17 14.03 -32.63
N VAL A 209 -10.10 13.79 -31.71
CA VAL A 209 -11.54 13.68 -31.98
C VAL A 209 -12.37 14.64 -31.15
N GLY A 210 -13.62 14.87 -31.55
CA GLY A 210 -14.57 15.71 -30.81
C GLY A 210 -15.19 14.99 -29.62
N LEU A 211 -15.76 15.78 -28.68
CA LEU A 211 -16.40 15.25 -27.47
C LEU A 211 -17.53 14.25 -27.76
N LEU A 212 -18.37 14.52 -28.77
CA LEU A 212 -19.45 13.60 -29.16
C LEU A 212 -18.92 12.27 -29.69
N THR A 213 -17.76 12.27 -30.34
CA THR A 213 -17.10 11.05 -30.81
C THR A 213 -16.55 10.26 -29.62
N ILE A 214 -15.93 10.91 -28.63
CA ILE A 214 -15.52 10.25 -27.38
C ILE A 214 -16.72 9.62 -26.68
N GLY A 215 -17.85 10.34 -26.57
CA GLY A 215 -19.09 9.78 -26.00
C GLY A 215 -19.56 8.52 -26.74
N GLY A 216 -19.66 8.57 -28.07
CA GLY A 216 -20.04 7.39 -28.86
C GLY A 216 -19.04 6.23 -28.78
N LEU A 217 -17.74 6.53 -28.64
CA LEU A 217 -16.71 5.51 -28.40
C LEU A 217 -16.86 4.89 -27.02
N ALA A 218 -17.16 5.68 -25.99
CA ALA A 218 -17.42 5.18 -24.65
C ALA A 218 -18.64 4.25 -24.65
N ASP A 219 -19.74 4.67 -25.27
CA ASP A 219 -20.97 3.85 -25.40
C ASP A 219 -20.73 2.52 -26.14
N TYR A 220 -19.74 2.46 -27.03
CA TYR A 220 -19.36 1.23 -27.70
C TYR A 220 -18.41 0.38 -26.87
N VAL A 221 -17.34 0.97 -26.32
CA VAL A 221 -16.22 0.25 -25.70
C VAL A 221 -16.51 -0.17 -24.27
N GLU A 222 -17.11 0.72 -23.48
CA GLU A 222 -17.32 0.47 -22.05
C GLU A 222 -18.18 -0.78 -21.78
N PRO A 223 -19.27 -1.05 -22.54
CA PRO A 223 -20.03 -2.28 -22.37
C PRO A 223 -19.23 -3.56 -22.63
N TRP A 224 -18.24 -3.53 -23.53
CA TRP A 224 -17.35 -4.69 -23.74
C TRP A 224 -16.41 -4.94 -22.56
N VAL A 225 -16.08 -3.91 -21.79
CA VAL A 225 -15.26 -4.07 -20.57
C VAL A 225 -16.15 -4.36 -19.36
N GLY A 226 -17.42 -3.96 -19.40
CA GLY A 226 -18.43 -4.33 -18.41
C GLY A 226 -18.34 -3.51 -17.12
N LEU A 227 -17.97 -2.23 -17.20
CA LEU A 227 -17.92 -1.34 -16.03
C LEU A 227 -19.33 -0.89 -15.57
N GLY A 228 -20.36 -1.10 -16.39
CA GLY A 228 -21.75 -0.73 -16.13
C GLY A 228 -22.02 0.78 -16.21
N LEU A 229 -21.11 1.58 -16.78
CA LEU A 229 -21.20 3.04 -16.80
C LEU A 229 -22.14 3.57 -17.88
N THR A 230 -22.12 2.98 -19.07
CA THR A 230 -22.89 3.42 -20.25
C THR A 230 -24.03 2.47 -20.61
N GLY A 231 -23.98 1.22 -20.15
CA GLY A 231 -25.01 0.24 -20.43
C GLY A 231 -24.79 -1.12 -19.77
N VAL A 232 -25.63 -2.08 -20.15
CA VAL A 232 -25.43 -3.50 -19.80
C VAL A 232 -24.20 -4.05 -20.53
N PRO A 233 -23.39 -4.93 -19.89
CA PRO A 233 -22.24 -5.53 -20.54
C PRO A 233 -22.60 -6.24 -21.84
N THR A 234 -21.75 -6.09 -22.85
CA THR A 234 -21.88 -6.81 -24.11
C THR A 234 -21.43 -8.26 -23.90
N GLU A 235 -22.20 -9.20 -24.41
CA GLU A 235 -21.87 -10.61 -24.34
C GLU A 235 -21.31 -11.13 -25.68
N PHE A 236 -20.29 -11.97 -25.61
CA PHE A 236 -19.70 -12.64 -26.76
C PHE A 236 -20.38 -13.99 -27.00
N GLU A 237 -20.80 -14.29 -28.24
CA GLU A 237 -21.45 -15.57 -28.56
C GLU A 237 -20.41 -16.69 -28.66
N MET A 238 -20.35 -17.52 -27.62
CA MET A 238 -19.33 -18.55 -27.44
C MET A 238 -19.32 -19.59 -28.55
N ILE A 239 -20.41 -19.75 -29.30
CA ILE A 239 -20.46 -20.62 -30.48
C ILE A 239 -19.40 -20.27 -31.53
N LEU A 240 -18.96 -19.01 -31.60
CA LEU A 240 -17.89 -18.57 -32.49
C LEU A 240 -16.51 -19.09 -32.07
N ALA A 241 -16.34 -19.42 -30.79
CA ALA A 241 -15.13 -20.03 -30.22
C ALA A 241 -15.29 -21.56 -30.00
N GLY A 242 -16.39 -22.15 -30.46
CA GLY A 242 -16.68 -23.58 -30.28
C GLY A 242 -17.36 -23.96 -28.96
N GLY A 243 -17.75 -22.97 -28.15
CA GLY A 243 -18.50 -23.13 -26.91
C GLY A 243 -20.02 -23.02 -27.09
N GLN A 244 -20.73 -22.80 -25.98
CA GLN A 244 -22.19 -22.66 -25.91
C GLN A 244 -22.58 -21.41 -25.10
N GLY A 245 -23.73 -20.82 -25.41
CA GLY A 245 -24.20 -19.62 -24.71
C GLY A 245 -23.43 -18.36 -25.08
N THR A 246 -23.38 -17.44 -24.13
CA THR A 246 -22.72 -16.15 -24.25
C THR A 246 -21.78 -15.94 -23.06
N MET A 247 -20.82 -15.02 -23.19
CA MET A 247 -19.83 -14.72 -22.15
C MET A 247 -19.60 -13.22 -22.04
N ALA A 248 -19.71 -12.65 -20.84
CA ALA A 248 -19.33 -11.27 -20.58
C ALA A 248 -17.85 -11.17 -20.19
N SER A 249 -17.31 -9.94 -20.18
CA SER A 249 -15.91 -9.66 -19.82
C SER A 249 -15.52 -10.16 -18.43
N ASN A 250 -16.42 -10.04 -17.45
CA ASN A 250 -16.16 -10.52 -16.10
C ASN A 250 -16.05 -12.05 -16.05
N ASP A 251 -16.92 -12.76 -16.76
CA ASP A 251 -16.87 -14.23 -16.84
C ASP A 251 -15.59 -14.70 -17.55
N TRP A 252 -15.20 -14.00 -18.61
CA TRP A 252 -13.93 -14.21 -19.29
C TRP A 252 -12.75 -14.04 -18.34
N TRP A 253 -12.71 -12.92 -17.60
CA TRP A 253 -11.61 -12.65 -16.66
C TRP A 253 -11.52 -13.70 -15.56
N LEU A 254 -12.64 -14.05 -14.93
CA LEU A 254 -12.68 -15.06 -13.87
C LEU A 254 -12.24 -16.44 -14.36
N THR A 255 -12.55 -16.79 -15.61
CA THR A 255 -12.10 -18.05 -16.21
C THR A 255 -10.60 -18.00 -16.55
N ALA A 256 -10.17 -16.98 -17.29
CA ALA A 256 -8.81 -16.86 -17.81
C ALA A 256 -7.77 -16.52 -16.73
N PHE A 257 -8.19 -16.00 -15.57
CA PHE A 257 -7.30 -15.71 -14.44
C PHE A 257 -6.64 -16.99 -13.92
N GLY A 258 -7.41 -18.06 -13.72
CA GLY A 258 -6.95 -19.30 -13.11
C GLY A 258 -6.71 -20.47 -14.06
N ASP A 259 -7.11 -20.35 -15.33
CA ASP A 259 -7.03 -21.38 -16.38
C ASP A 259 -6.78 -20.75 -17.78
N PHE A 260 -6.96 -21.50 -18.87
CA PHE A 260 -6.85 -21.03 -20.24
C PHE A 260 -7.86 -19.92 -20.57
N ASP A 261 -7.44 -18.98 -21.42
CA ASP A 261 -8.37 -18.06 -22.09
C ASP A 261 -9.43 -18.88 -22.86
N PRO A 262 -10.72 -18.75 -22.51
CA PRO A 262 -11.78 -19.52 -23.16
C PRO A 262 -12.00 -19.11 -24.63
N LEU A 263 -11.46 -17.97 -25.07
CA LEU A 263 -11.54 -17.48 -26.45
C LEU A 263 -10.28 -17.83 -27.26
N GLY A 264 -9.10 -17.60 -26.69
CA GLY A 264 -7.81 -17.84 -27.35
C GLY A 264 -7.25 -19.26 -27.21
N GLY A 265 -7.70 -20.02 -26.22
CA GLY A 265 -7.17 -21.36 -25.91
C GLY A 265 -5.72 -21.37 -25.41
N THR A 266 -5.23 -20.23 -24.91
CA THR A 266 -3.87 -20.03 -24.40
C THR A 266 -3.91 -19.35 -23.03
N TYR A 267 -2.88 -19.49 -22.22
CA TYR A 267 -2.80 -18.74 -20.96
C TYR A 267 -2.57 -17.25 -21.23
N ILE A 268 -3.30 -16.40 -20.52
CA ILE A 268 -3.11 -14.95 -20.58
C ILE A 268 -1.84 -14.54 -19.82
N PRO A 269 -1.09 -13.51 -20.26
CA PRO A 269 0.15 -13.09 -19.59
C PRO A 269 -0.03 -12.58 -18.16
N ILE A 270 -1.25 -12.17 -17.81
CA ILE A 270 -1.59 -11.54 -16.53
C ILE A 270 -2.33 -12.49 -15.57
N GLY A 271 -2.49 -13.77 -15.94
CA GLY A 271 -3.15 -14.79 -15.12
C GLY A 271 -2.16 -15.56 -14.25
N LEU A 272 -2.68 -16.53 -13.47
CA LEU A 272 -1.88 -17.37 -12.58
C LEU A 272 -0.92 -18.29 -13.34
N ASN A 273 -1.31 -18.76 -14.53
CA ASN A 273 -0.52 -19.67 -15.37
C ASN A 273 0.54 -18.95 -16.24
N ARG A 274 1.05 -17.80 -15.80
CA ARG A 274 2.05 -17.03 -16.55
C ARG A 274 3.44 -17.68 -16.50
N ASP A 275 4.19 -17.54 -17.59
CA ASP A 275 5.59 -17.98 -17.71
C ASP A 275 5.85 -19.41 -17.21
N ILE A 276 6.64 -19.54 -16.14
CA ILE A 276 7.05 -20.81 -15.55
C ILE A 276 5.92 -21.52 -14.78
N PHE A 277 4.82 -20.83 -14.52
CA PHE A 277 3.64 -21.36 -13.82
C PHE A 277 2.60 -21.95 -14.78
N ALA A 278 2.89 -21.99 -16.09
CA ALA A 278 1.98 -22.54 -17.08
C ALA A 278 1.53 -23.97 -16.75
N GLY A 279 0.23 -24.13 -16.48
CA GLY A 279 -0.41 -25.42 -16.13
C GLY A 279 -0.31 -25.83 -14.67
N MET A 280 0.22 -24.97 -13.78
CA MET A 280 0.18 -25.20 -12.34
C MET A 280 -1.20 -24.92 -11.72
N SER A 281 -2.02 -24.12 -12.41
CA SER A 281 -3.35 -23.77 -11.95
C SER A 281 -4.42 -24.20 -12.95
N SER A 282 -5.54 -24.71 -12.44
CA SER A 282 -6.77 -24.98 -13.19
C SER A 282 -7.95 -24.67 -12.27
N LEU A 283 -8.17 -23.38 -12.04
CA LEU A 283 -9.28 -22.92 -11.20
C LEU A 283 -10.57 -22.89 -12.00
N THR A 284 -11.66 -23.24 -11.31
CA THR A 284 -13.02 -22.93 -11.76
C THR A 284 -13.29 -21.43 -11.69
N GLN A 285 -14.30 -20.98 -12.43
CA GLN A 285 -14.74 -19.59 -12.39
C GLN A 285 -15.13 -19.17 -10.97
N GLU A 286 -15.77 -20.07 -10.21
CA GLU A 286 -16.18 -19.83 -8.82
C GLU A 286 -15.00 -19.71 -7.86
N GLU A 287 -13.94 -20.51 -8.04
CA GLU A 287 -12.71 -20.39 -7.23
C GLU A 287 -11.98 -19.08 -7.52
N SER A 288 -11.87 -18.68 -8.79
CA SER A 288 -11.32 -17.37 -9.16
C SER A 288 -12.14 -16.21 -8.61
N ASP A 289 -13.48 -16.32 -8.63
CA ASP A 289 -14.37 -15.32 -8.06
C ASP A 289 -14.18 -15.19 -6.55
N PHE A 290 -14.07 -16.32 -5.84
CA PHE A 290 -13.80 -16.34 -4.41
C PHE A 290 -12.44 -15.69 -4.08
N ILE A 291 -11.37 -16.06 -4.79
CA ILE A 291 -10.03 -15.47 -4.58
C ILE A 291 -10.03 -13.96 -4.83
N LEU A 292 -10.75 -13.47 -5.84
CA LEU A 292 -10.68 -12.07 -6.24
C LEU A 292 -11.69 -11.19 -5.50
N ASN A 293 -12.91 -11.66 -5.28
CA ASN A 293 -14.06 -10.82 -4.92
C ASN A 293 -14.66 -11.15 -3.55
N ASP A 294 -14.17 -12.14 -2.80
CA ASP A 294 -14.64 -12.38 -1.43
C ASP A 294 -14.45 -11.10 -0.57
N PRO A 295 -15.46 -10.69 0.22
CA PRO A 295 -15.41 -9.43 0.95
C PRO A 295 -14.40 -9.41 2.10
N ASP A 296 -14.04 -10.58 2.65
CA ASP A 296 -13.17 -10.69 3.82
C ASP A 296 -11.74 -11.05 3.44
N ILE A 297 -11.58 -11.99 2.49
CA ILE A 297 -10.27 -12.51 2.07
C ILE A 297 -9.96 -12.36 0.57
N GLY A 298 -10.83 -11.72 -0.21
CA GLY A 298 -10.62 -11.54 -1.64
C GLY A 298 -9.53 -10.51 -1.96
N LEU A 299 -8.82 -10.67 -3.07
CA LEU A 299 -7.73 -9.77 -3.47
C LEU A 299 -8.18 -8.36 -3.89
N LYS A 300 -9.47 -8.15 -4.15
CA LYS A 300 -10.06 -6.80 -4.35
C LYS A 300 -10.63 -6.19 -3.07
N SER A 301 -10.54 -6.88 -1.94
CA SER A 301 -10.90 -6.37 -0.61
C SER A 301 -9.69 -5.69 0.06
N SER A 302 -9.73 -5.51 1.38
CA SER A 302 -8.57 -5.08 2.19
C SER A 302 -7.56 -6.20 2.46
N PHE A 303 -7.85 -7.46 2.10
CA PHE A 303 -6.98 -8.62 2.36
C PHE A 303 -5.60 -8.64 1.67
N PRO A 304 -5.32 -7.92 0.57
CA PRO A 304 -3.96 -7.85 0.02
C PRO A 304 -2.92 -7.35 1.04
N GLY A 305 -3.30 -6.48 1.98
CA GLY A 305 -2.40 -6.03 3.06
C GLY A 305 -1.94 -7.18 3.97
N PRO A 306 -2.87 -7.94 4.59
CA PRO A 306 -2.54 -9.16 5.32
C PRO A 306 -1.83 -10.23 4.48
N PHE A 307 -2.19 -10.39 3.20
CA PHE A 307 -1.52 -11.32 2.30
C PHE A 307 -0.03 -10.97 2.15
N MET A 308 0.28 -9.69 1.92
CA MET A 308 1.67 -9.23 1.81
C MET A 308 2.42 -9.28 3.13
N TYR A 309 1.76 -9.06 4.27
CA TYR A 309 2.36 -9.36 5.57
C TYR A 309 2.78 -10.84 5.64
N GLY A 310 1.93 -11.75 5.15
CA GLY A 310 2.24 -13.18 4.99
C GLY A 310 3.47 -13.43 4.14
N GLU A 311 3.51 -12.88 2.92
CA GLU A 311 4.64 -13.07 2.00
C GLU A 311 5.96 -12.52 2.55
N LEU A 312 5.93 -11.36 3.21
CA LEU A 312 7.14 -10.70 3.72
C LEU A 312 7.62 -11.28 5.04
N SER A 313 6.72 -11.72 5.93
CA SER A 313 7.09 -12.25 7.25
C SER A 313 7.26 -13.76 7.29
N GLY A 314 6.68 -14.48 6.34
CA GLY A 314 6.54 -15.93 6.41
C GLY A 314 5.52 -16.40 7.46
N LEU A 315 4.74 -15.49 8.04
CA LEU A 315 3.72 -15.76 9.05
C LEU A 315 2.41 -15.03 8.73
N SER A 316 1.27 -15.64 9.05
CA SER A 316 -0.02 -14.95 9.00
C SER A 316 -0.08 -13.85 10.07
N LEU A 317 -1.00 -12.90 9.90
CA LEU A 317 -1.48 -12.13 11.04
C LEU A 317 -2.09 -13.08 12.09
N PRO A 318 -2.07 -12.72 13.38
CA PRO A 318 -2.67 -13.52 14.43
C PRO A 318 -4.17 -13.73 14.18
N ASP A 319 -4.63 -14.96 14.38
CA ASP A 319 -6.06 -15.28 14.35
C ASP A 319 -6.80 -14.75 15.60
N SER A 320 -8.09 -15.06 15.74
CA SER A 320 -8.90 -14.64 16.89
C SER A 320 -8.42 -15.18 18.25
N GLU A 321 -7.56 -16.21 18.26
CA GLU A 321 -6.92 -16.75 19.46
C GLU A 321 -5.54 -16.14 19.71
N GLY A 322 -5.08 -15.23 18.84
CA GLY A 322 -3.77 -14.59 18.89
C GLY A 322 -2.64 -15.47 18.35
N VAL A 323 -2.96 -16.50 17.55
CA VAL A 323 -1.97 -17.45 17.03
C VAL A 323 -1.59 -17.09 15.60
N GLN A 324 -0.28 -17.01 15.32
CA GLN A 324 0.25 -16.90 13.96
C GLN A 324 0.50 -18.28 13.36
N HIS A 325 0.21 -18.41 12.07
CA HIS A 325 0.44 -19.63 11.30
C HIS A 325 1.58 -19.41 10.30
N THR A 326 2.30 -20.46 9.93
CA THR A 326 3.31 -20.38 8.87
C THR A 326 2.63 -20.04 7.56
N TRP A 327 3.14 -19.01 6.87
CA TRP A 327 2.65 -18.59 5.56
C TRP A 327 3.39 -19.38 4.48
N ASP A 328 2.76 -20.46 4.01
CA ASP A 328 3.26 -21.34 2.96
C ASP A 328 2.16 -21.72 1.95
N ASP A 329 2.54 -22.50 0.94
CA ASP A 329 1.62 -22.93 -0.13
C ASP A 329 0.45 -23.76 0.44
N ALA A 330 0.67 -24.55 1.49
CA ALA A 330 -0.36 -25.35 2.14
C ALA A 330 -1.37 -24.47 2.90
N TYR A 331 -0.89 -23.44 3.59
CA TYR A 331 -1.75 -22.47 4.26
C TYR A 331 -2.62 -21.73 3.26
N VAL A 332 -2.03 -21.15 2.20
CA VAL A 332 -2.77 -20.41 1.17
C VAL A 332 -3.73 -21.32 0.38
N ALA A 333 -3.33 -22.57 0.08
CA ALA A 333 -4.21 -23.56 -0.52
C ALA A 333 -5.43 -23.84 0.36
N SER A 334 -5.22 -24.00 1.68
CA SER A 334 -6.32 -24.23 2.63
C SER A 334 -7.23 -23.01 2.79
N LEU A 335 -6.67 -21.80 2.68
CA LEU A 335 -7.40 -20.53 2.80
C LEU A 335 -8.43 -20.37 1.68
N TYR A 336 -8.04 -20.69 0.44
CA TYR A 336 -8.91 -20.55 -0.72
C TYR A 336 -9.58 -21.84 -1.19
N GLY A 337 -9.24 -22.98 -0.60
CA GLY A 337 -9.75 -24.30 -1.00
C GLY A 337 -9.22 -24.80 -2.34
N ILE A 338 -8.00 -24.39 -2.71
CA ILE A 338 -7.35 -24.71 -4.00
C ILE A 338 -6.19 -25.71 -3.83
N SER A 339 -5.54 -26.10 -4.93
CA SER A 339 -4.35 -26.96 -4.88
C SER A 339 -3.11 -26.18 -4.38
N GLU A 340 -2.12 -26.88 -3.81
CA GLU A 340 -0.83 -26.26 -3.43
C GLU A 340 -0.10 -25.67 -4.65
N GLU A 341 -0.22 -26.26 -5.85
CA GLU A 341 0.36 -25.72 -7.08
C GLU A 341 -0.32 -24.41 -7.50
N SER A 342 -1.66 -24.34 -7.42
CA SER A 342 -2.42 -23.11 -7.64
C SER A 342 -2.10 -22.05 -6.61
N ALA A 343 -1.95 -22.43 -5.34
CA ALA A 343 -1.57 -21.52 -4.27
C ALA A 343 -0.16 -20.97 -4.48
N HIS A 344 0.79 -21.81 -4.90
CA HIS A 344 2.15 -21.39 -5.25
C HIS A 344 2.14 -20.34 -6.38
N ALA A 345 1.37 -20.59 -7.44
CA ALA A 345 1.17 -19.63 -8.53
C ALA A 345 0.48 -18.34 -8.07
N LEU A 346 -0.51 -18.42 -7.19
CA LEU A 346 -1.21 -17.27 -6.62
C LEU A 346 -0.28 -16.40 -5.77
N ARG A 347 0.56 -17.00 -4.93
CA ARG A 347 1.54 -16.29 -4.10
C ARG A 347 2.56 -15.54 -4.95
N ASP A 348 3.10 -16.19 -5.99
CA ASP A 348 3.99 -15.54 -6.95
C ASP A 348 3.26 -14.43 -7.73
N TRP A 349 1.99 -14.66 -8.10
CA TRP A 349 1.15 -13.66 -8.76
C TRP A 349 0.95 -12.41 -7.92
N VAL A 350 0.63 -12.56 -6.62
CA VAL A 350 0.45 -11.42 -5.72
C VAL A 350 1.80 -10.74 -5.44
N GLY A 351 2.78 -11.47 -4.89
CA GLY A 351 4.05 -10.88 -4.45
C GLY A 351 4.89 -10.31 -5.58
N ASN A 352 5.20 -11.13 -6.60
CA ASN A 352 6.21 -10.78 -7.60
C ASN A 352 5.61 -10.09 -8.83
N PHE A 353 4.40 -10.45 -9.24
CA PHE A 353 3.80 -9.81 -10.41
C PHE A 353 2.98 -8.59 -10.03
N TYR A 354 1.99 -8.72 -9.15
CA TYR A 354 1.15 -7.59 -8.81
C TYR A 354 1.92 -6.52 -8.02
N PHE A 355 2.56 -6.88 -6.91
CA PHE A 355 3.25 -5.92 -6.05
C PHE A 355 4.58 -5.41 -6.64
N ASP A 356 5.44 -6.27 -7.17
CA ASP A 356 6.75 -5.82 -7.68
C ASP A 356 6.71 -5.30 -9.12
N THR A 357 5.72 -5.69 -9.93
CA THR A 357 5.65 -5.29 -11.35
C THR A 357 4.48 -4.34 -11.65
N VAL A 358 3.24 -4.72 -11.33
CA VAL A 358 2.04 -3.94 -11.69
C VAL A 358 1.93 -2.66 -10.87
N MET A 359 2.08 -2.73 -9.55
CA MET A 359 1.88 -1.59 -8.66
C MET A 359 2.85 -0.43 -8.94
N PRO A 360 4.17 -0.63 -9.10
CA PRO A 360 5.08 0.47 -9.41
C PRO A 360 4.77 1.12 -10.76
N VAL A 361 4.35 0.33 -11.75
CA VAL A 361 3.90 0.84 -13.06
C VAL A 361 2.67 1.71 -12.91
N LEU A 362 1.67 1.24 -12.16
CA LEU A 362 0.44 1.98 -11.92
C LEU A 362 0.71 3.29 -11.16
N LEU A 363 1.52 3.23 -10.11
CA LEU A 363 1.91 4.40 -9.32
C LEU A 363 2.67 5.42 -10.17
N ASN A 364 3.64 4.97 -10.97
CA ASN A 364 4.36 5.85 -11.89
C ASN A 364 3.41 6.50 -12.91
N PHE A 365 2.46 5.72 -13.44
CA PHE A 365 1.50 6.21 -14.42
C PHE A 365 0.55 7.25 -13.84
N VAL A 366 0.01 7.02 -12.63
CA VAL A 366 -1.01 7.89 -12.02
C VAL A 366 -0.43 9.11 -11.29
N THR A 367 0.77 9.01 -10.73
CA THR A 367 1.36 10.10 -9.92
C THR A 367 2.64 10.68 -10.50
N GLY A 368 3.24 10.02 -11.49
CA GLY A 368 4.55 10.40 -12.05
C GLY A 368 5.73 10.02 -11.16
N ASN A 369 5.50 9.40 -9.99
CA ASN A 369 6.57 9.03 -9.07
C ASN A 369 7.48 7.94 -9.65
N THR A 370 8.78 8.07 -9.39
CA THR A 370 9.80 7.08 -9.77
C THR A 370 10.25 6.28 -8.55
N PRO A 371 10.83 5.08 -8.74
CA PRO A 371 11.33 4.26 -7.63
C PRO A 371 12.35 4.97 -6.73
N TYR A 372 13.03 5.99 -7.25
CA TYR A 372 13.95 6.82 -6.51
C TYR A 372 13.50 8.28 -6.57
N TYR A 373 13.51 8.95 -5.43
CA TYR A 373 13.28 10.38 -5.33
C TYR A 373 14.50 11.05 -4.70
N SER A 374 14.96 12.17 -5.27
CA SER A 374 16.12 12.92 -4.77
C SER A 374 15.67 14.31 -4.32
N MET A 375 15.99 14.66 -3.07
CA MET A 375 15.66 15.96 -2.50
C MET A 375 16.76 16.45 -1.54
N PRO A 376 16.82 17.75 -1.22
CA PRO A 376 17.74 18.26 -0.21
C PRO A 376 17.47 17.62 1.16
N ILE A 377 18.52 17.44 1.97
CA ILE A 377 18.44 16.90 3.35
C ILE A 377 17.44 17.69 4.20
N SER A 378 17.29 18.99 3.97
CA SER A 378 16.31 19.82 4.68
C SER A 378 14.87 19.35 4.46
N ASN A 379 14.52 18.86 3.28
CA ASN A 379 13.19 18.36 2.99
C ASN A 379 12.98 16.96 3.59
N TRP A 380 14.02 16.14 3.69
CA TRP A 380 13.93 14.88 4.44
C TRP A 380 13.68 15.11 5.94
N LEU A 381 14.38 16.08 6.54
CA LEU A 381 14.34 16.31 7.98
C LEU A 381 13.12 17.13 8.41
N TYR A 382 12.77 18.15 7.62
CA TYR A 382 11.69 19.10 7.94
C TYR A 382 10.49 18.97 7.02
N GLY A 383 10.44 17.91 6.22
CA GLY A 383 9.28 17.38 5.53
C GLY A 383 9.15 17.61 4.02
N TRP A 384 8.41 16.70 3.38
CA TRP A 384 8.18 16.61 1.95
C TRP A 384 6.76 16.14 1.65
N ASP A 385 6.29 16.44 0.45
CA ASP A 385 4.97 16.04 -0.05
C ASP A 385 5.09 14.76 -0.88
N ASP A 386 4.29 13.74 -0.56
CA ASP A 386 4.20 12.47 -1.27
C ASP A 386 2.97 12.42 -2.19
N ALA A 387 3.21 12.51 -3.50
CA ALA A 387 2.17 12.46 -4.51
C ALA A 387 1.39 11.13 -4.54
N VAL A 388 1.97 10.01 -4.03
CA VAL A 388 1.21 8.75 -3.92
C VAL A 388 0.12 8.88 -2.87
N SER A 389 0.49 9.34 -1.68
CA SER A 389 -0.44 9.58 -0.58
C SER A 389 -1.53 10.57 -0.98
N GLU A 390 -1.15 11.68 -1.64
CA GLU A 390 -2.13 12.67 -2.15
C GLU A 390 -3.13 12.03 -3.12
N TYR A 391 -2.65 11.22 -4.07
CA TYR A 391 -3.50 10.57 -5.08
C TYR A 391 -4.55 9.64 -4.47
N PHE A 392 -4.20 8.91 -3.41
CA PHE A 392 -5.13 8.03 -2.70
C PHE A 392 -5.94 8.75 -1.61
N GLY A 393 -5.80 10.07 -1.46
CA GLY A 393 -6.53 10.87 -0.48
C GLY A 393 -6.02 10.70 0.96
N PHE A 394 -4.79 10.21 1.13
CA PHE A 394 -4.09 10.22 2.41
C PHE A 394 -3.39 11.56 2.63
N PHE A 395 -3.10 11.88 3.89
CA PHE A 395 -2.27 13.03 4.22
C PHE A 395 -0.88 12.85 3.62
N SER A 396 -0.47 13.76 2.73
CA SER A 396 0.68 13.57 1.86
C SER A 396 1.98 14.12 2.41
N TRP A 397 1.92 15.01 3.40
CA TRP A 397 3.10 15.60 3.99
C TRP A 397 3.72 14.66 5.03
N ASN A 398 5.01 14.36 4.86
CA ASN A 398 5.76 13.46 5.72
C ASN A 398 6.97 14.21 6.30
N SER A 399 7.46 13.82 7.49
CA SER A 399 8.67 14.38 8.13
C SER A 399 9.33 13.36 9.06
N LEU A 400 10.66 13.42 9.20
CA LEU A 400 11.40 12.61 10.18
C LEU A 400 11.40 13.22 11.59
N GLU A 401 11.18 14.52 11.73
CA GLU A 401 11.06 15.21 13.02
C GLU A 401 9.68 15.85 13.14
N THR A 402 8.99 15.62 14.26
CA THR A 402 7.71 16.27 14.58
C THR A 402 7.98 17.73 14.95
N ASN A 403 8.07 18.59 13.95
CA ASN A 403 7.98 20.03 14.09
C ASN A 403 7.48 20.61 12.78
N ALA A 404 6.69 21.68 12.86
CA ALA A 404 6.09 22.38 11.73
C ALA A 404 7.05 22.39 10.53
N THR A 405 6.65 21.70 9.49
CA THR A 405 7.20 21.76 8.15
C THR A 405 7.20 23.24 7.75
N TYR A 406 8.36 23.90 7.81
CA TYR A 406 8.51 25.32 7.42
C TYR A 406 9.15 25.46 6.04
N TYR A 407 9.85 24.44 5.57
CA TYR A 407 10.62 24.49 4.34
C TYR A 407 9.86 23.87 3.18
N GLY A 408 9.27 24.71 2.32
CA GLY A 408 8.64 24.30 1.05
C GLY A 408 7.17 23.87 1.15
N SER A 409 6.61 23.77 2.35
CA SER A 409 5.22 23.37 2.63
C SER A 409 4.21 24.50 2.76
N ASP A 410 4.64 25.75 2.56
CA ASP A 410 3.83 26.96 2.79
C ASP A 410 3.13 27.01 4.16
N GLY A 411 3.70 26.34 5.18
CA GLY A 411 3.20 26.34 6.55
C GLY A 411 2.22 25.21 6.88
N ILE A 412 2.09 24.19 6.04
CA ILE A 412 1.36 22.95 6.36
C ILE A 412 2.10 22.21 7.49
N SER A 413 1.43 21.90 8.59
CA SER A 413 1.98 21.08 9.68
C SER A 413 1.99 19.60 9.29
N THR A 414 2.99 18.84 9.72
CA THR A 414 3.11 17.38 9.51
C THR A 414 2.58 16.55 10.69
N GLY A 415 1.86 17.21 11.62
CA GLY A 415 1.27 16.62 12.80
C GLY A 415 1.56 17.42 14.07
N ASP A 416 1.24 16.81 15.21
CA ASP A 416 1.21 17.48 16.50
C ASP A 416 2.51 17.44 17.31
N TRP A 417 2.75 18.48 18.13
CA TRP A 417 3.99 18.55 18.91
C TRP A 417 3.97 17.57 20.08
N SER A 418 5.08 16.87 20.27
CA SER A 418 5.29 16.06 21.48
C SER A 418 5.36 16.95 22.73
N VAL A 419 4.56 16.63 23.74
CA VAL A 419 4.53 17.30 25.04
C VAL A 419 5.02 16.34 26.12
N TYR A 420 5.95 16.81 26.94
CA TYR A 420 6.45 16.08 28.11
C TYR A 420 6.01 16.77 29.40
N LYS A 421 5.41 16.01 30.32
CA LYS A 421 5.01 16.51 31.63
C LYS A 421 5.78 15.77 32.73
N MET A 422 6.43 16.54 33.60
CA MET A 422 7.23 16.03 34.71
C MET A 422 6.60 16.38 36.07
N SER A 423 6.72 15.49 37.06
CA SER A 423 6.33 15.81 38.43
C SER A 423 7.27 16.85 39.06
N THR A 424 6.71 17.95 39.55
CA THR A 424 7.46 19.06 40.18
C THR A 424 7.34 19.10 41.71
N LYS A 425 6.69 18.11 42.33
CA LYS A 425 6.47 18.04 43.79
C LYS A 425 6.27 16.60 44.28
N GLY A 426 6.70 16.33 45.52
CA GLY A 426 6.48 15.06 46.22
C GLY A 426 7.66 14.10 46.05
N ASP A 427 7.50 12.87 46.53
CA ASP A 427 8.59 11.87 46.60
C ASP A 427 9.07 11.39 45.21
N THR A 428 8.37 11.75 44.13
CA THR A 428 8.70 11.37 42.74
C THR A 428 9.07 12.58 41.87
N MET A 429 9.56 13.67 42.48
CA MET A 429 9.96 14.88 41.77
C MET A 429 11.06 14.57 40.74
N GLY A 430 10.86 14.94 39.49
CA GLY A 430 11.78 14.65 38.38
C GLY A 430 11.79 13.20 37.87
N GLN A 431 10.96 12.29 38.45
CA GLN A 431 10.99 10.85 38.16
C GLN A 431 9.71 10.30 37.50
N ARG A 432 8.62 11.06 37.45
CA ARG A 432 7.42 10.68 36.67
C ARG A 432 7.36 11.56 35.42
N MET A 433 7.64 10.95 34.27
CA MET A 433 7.45 11.54 32.95
C MET A 433 6.22 10.93 32.29
N ALA A 434 5.37 11.78 31.74
CA ALA A 434 4.34 11.37 30.81
C ALA A 434 4.58 12.09 29.48
N GLN A 435 4.29 11.40 28.38
CA GLN A 435 4.40 11.94 27.02
C GLN A 435 3.02 11.97 26.40
N GLY A 436 2.71 13.03 25.67
CA GLY A 436 1.50 13.17 24.87
C GLY A 436 1.75 14.14 23.75
N TYR A 437 0.69 14.76 23.26
CA TYR A 437 0.74 15.71 22.16
C TYR A 437 -0.05 16.98 22.49
N ILE A 438 0.14 18.01 21.68
CA ILE A 438 -0.70 19.22 21.68
C ILE A 438 -1.24 19.41 20.28
N ASN A 439 -2.57 19.54 20.14
CA ASN A 439 -3.20 19.87 18.86
C ASN A 439 -2.66 21.22 18.41
N SER A 440 -1.76 21.19 17.45
CA SER A 440 -0.97 22.33 16.99
C SER A 440 -1.13 22.55 15.50
N ASP A 441 -1.68 21.57 14.78
CA ASP A 441 -2.06 21.68 13.38
C ASP A 441 -3.45 22.34 13.18
N GLY A 442 -4.28 22.38 14.23
CA GLY A 442 -5.57 23.07 14.24
C GLY A 442 -6.63 22.41 13.37
N ASP A 443 -6.50 21.11 13.11
CA ASP A 443 -7.42 20.31 12.30
C ASP A 443 -8.79 20.05 13.00
N GLY A 444 -8.86 20.36 14.30
CA GLY A 444 -10.03 20.17 15.16
C GLY A 444 -10.17 18.77 15.76
N PHE A 445 -9.16 17.91 15.58
CA PHE A 445 -9.14 16.53 16.06
C PHE A 445 -7.85 16.22 16.85
N CYS A 446 -7.96 15.45 17.92
CA CYS A 446 -6.82 14.85 18.59
C CYS A 446 -6.67 13.45 17.95
N ASP A 447 -5.48 13.06 17.49
CA ASP A 447 -5.26 11.74 16.85
C ASP A 447 -5.82 10.57 17.68
N PHE A 448 -5.65 10.67 19.00
CA PHE A 448 -6.17 9.72 19.98
C PHE A 448 -6.20 10.35 21.37
N ASP A 449 -6.93 9.78 22.33
CA ASP A 449 -6.82 10.24 23.72
C ASP A 449 -7.20 9.12 24.72
N TYR A 450 -7.06 9.42 26.01
CA TYR A 450 -7.44 8.55 27.12
C TYR A 450 -8.48 9.21 28.03
N ASP A 451 -9.33 8.40 28.66
CA ASP A 451 -10.23 8.88 29.71
C ASP A 451 -9.46 9.26 30.99
N ALA A 452 -10.18 9.83 31.97
CA ALA A 452 -9.59 10.20 33.26
C ALA A 452 -9.03 9.02 34.09
N ASN A 453 -9.33 7.78 33.69
CA ASN A 453 -8.82 6.56 34.30
C ASN A 453 -7.64 5.95 33.51
N GLY A 454 -7.24 6.54 32.37
CA GLY A 454 -6.18 6.05 31.51
C GLY A 454 -6.62 5.01 30.47
N ASN A 455 -7.92 4.82 30.24
CA ASN A 455 -8.42 3.91 29.20
C ASN A 455 -8.44 4.62 27.85
N PHE A 456 -8.03 3.94 26.78
CA PHE A 456 -8.10 4.46 25.42
C PHE A 456 -9.55 4.75 25.01
N ILE A 457 -9.81 5.96 24.48
CA ILE A 457 -11.18 6.39 24.13
C ILE A 457 -11.47 6.43 22.63
N GLY A 458 -10.47 6.29 21.77
CA GLY A 458 -10.63 6.23 20.32
C GLY A 458 -9.61 7.08 19.56
N TYR A 459 -9.75 7.07 18.24
CA TYR A 459 -9.00 7.90 17.30
C TYR A 459 -9.85 9.08 16.81
N ASP A 460 -9.21 10.11 16.24
CA ASP A 460 -9.83 11.27 15.59
C ASP A 460 -10.93 11.94 16.44
N LEU A 461 -10.58 12.28 17.68
CA LEU A 461 -11.52 12.80 18.67
C LEU A 461 -11.60 14.32 18.58
N ALA A 462 -12.80 14.90 18.67
CA ALA A 462 -12.94 16.36 18.63
C ALA A 462 -12.09 17.06 19.71
N CYS A 463 -11.27 18.03 19.29
CA CYS A 463 -10.20 18.65 20.07
C CYS A 463 -10.17 20.15 19.82
N GLU A 464 -9.89 20.95 20.86
CA GLU A 464 -9.65 22.38 20.68
C GLU A 464 -8.20 22.62 20.25
N ASP A 465 -7.98 23.68 19.47
CA ASP A 465 -6.63 24.14 19.10
C ASP A 465 -5.79 24.42 20.37
N ASN A 466 -4.55 23.96 20.37
CA ASN A 466 -3.59 23.97 21.47
C ASN A 466 -4.00 23.15 22.71
N GLN A 467 -4.93 22.21 22.58
CA GLN A 467 -5.27 21.27 23.64
C GLN A 467 -4.20 20.17 23.77
N VAL A 468 -3.74 19.92 25.00
CA VAL A 468 -2.87 18.77 25.30
C VAL A 468 -3.71 17.50 25.41
N TYR A 469 -3.32 16.44 24.71
CA TYR A 469 -4.03 15.17 24.63
C TYR A 469 -3.07 13.97 24.65
N GLY A 470 -3.61 12.76 24.80
CA GLY A 470 -2.87 11.52 24.58
C GLY A 470 -1.77 11.25 25.62
N MET A 471 -1.83 11.93 26.78
CA MET A 471 -0.81 11.82 27.82
C MET A 471 -0.78 10.39 28.39
N THR A 472 0.31 9.69 28.16
CA THR A 472 0.52 8.31 28.59
C THR A 472 1.82 8.18 29.38
N GLU A 473 1.88 7.13 30.21
CA GLU A 473 3.09 6.73 30.93
C GLU A 473 4.02 5.87 30.08
N HIS A 474 3.65 5.57 28.84
CA HIS A 474 4.46 4.86 27.86
C HIS A 474 5.04 5.80 26.82
N LEU A 475 6.03 5.35 26.05
CA LEU A 475 6.34 5.96 24.76
C LEU A 475 5.05 6.00 23.92
N THR A 476 4.68 7.15 23.37
CA THR A 476 3.37 7.33 22.71
C THR A 476 3.11 6.31 21.59
N TRP A 477 4.14 5.99 20.82
CA TRP A 477 4.10 4.99 19.74
C TRP A 477 4.19 3.53 20.22
N ARG A 478 4.47 3.29 21.51
CA ARG A 478 4.50 1.96 22.16
C ARG A 478 3.43 1.83 23.26
N ALA A 479 2.45 2.71 23.27
CA ALA A 479 1.36 2.63 24.22
C ALA A 479 0.49 1.38 23.97
N PRO A 480 -0.28 0.88 24.96
CA PRO A 480 -1.04 -0.36 24.82
C PRO A 480 -1.97 -0.43 23.59
N HIS A 481 -2.60 0.69 23.22
CA HIS A 481 -3.47 0.74 22.03
C HIS A 481 -2.69 0.59 20.71
N ARG A 482 -1.40 0.95 20.67
CA ARG A 482 -0.52 0.74 19.51
C ARG A 482 -0.13 -0.71 19.37
N GLU A 483 0.14 -1.37 20.50
CA GLU A 483 0.38 -2.81 20.53
C GLU A 483 -0.86 -3.57 20.04
N GLU A 484 -2.06 -3.18 20.50
CA GLU A 484 -3.34 -3.74 20.03
C GLU A 484 -3.57 -3.50 18.53
N GLY A 485 -3.36 -2.28 18.04
CA GLY A 485 -3.49 -1.95 16.61
C GLY A 485 -2.53 -2.74 15.71
N ALA A 486 -1.35 -3.08 16.21
CA ALA A 486 -0.39 -3.96 15.55
C ALA A 486 -0.63 -5.46 15.79
N ASN A 487 -1.82 -5.86 16.26
CA ASN A 487 -2.19 -7.25 16.57
C ASN A 487 -1.27 -7.92 17.62
N GLY A 488 -0.68 -7.17 18.55
CA GLY A 488 0.21 -7.70 19.59
C GLY A 488 1.62 -8.05 19.10
N LEU A 489 2.01 -7.57 17.92
CA LEU A 489 3.29 -7.89 17.29
C LEU A 489 4.35 -6.81 17.46
N LEU A 490 3.98 -5.60 17.87
CA LEU A 490 4.86 -4.44 17.88
C LEU A 490 6.04 -4.63 18.82
N THR A 491 5.80 -5.10 20.04
CA THR A 491 6.89 -5.30 21.01
C THR A 491 7.88 -6.38 20.57
N ALA A 492 7.38 -7.47 19.99
CA ALA A 492 8.23 -8.52 19.43
C ALA A 492 9.04 -8.01 18.23
N HIS A 493 8.42 -7.20 17.37
CA HIS A 493 9.07 -6.62 16.19
C HIS A 493 10.16 -5.60 16.53
N VAL A 494 9.97 -4.80 17.58
CA VAL A 494 10.98 -3.81 18.02
C VAL A 494 12.20 -4.49 18.64
N GLY A 495 12.00 -5.59 19.38
CA GLY A 495 13.05 -6.30 20.14
C GLY A 495 13.27 -5.77 21.56
N ASN A 496 12.99 -4.48 21.80
CA ASN A 496 13.03 -3.86 23.13
C ASN A 496 11.63 -3.80 23.75
N ALA A 497 11.44 -4.50 24.87
CA ALA A 497 10.18 -4.57 25.61
C ALA A 497 9.92 -3.38 26.57
N GLU A 498 10.90 -2.51 26.79
CA GLU A 498 10.76 -1.37 27.68
C GLU A 498 9.95 -0.25 27.01
N THR A 499 8.72 -0.07 27.47
CA THR A 499 7.81 0.97 26.95
C THR A 499 7.53 2.08 27.96
N SER A 500 7.80 1.85 29.24
CA SER A 500 7.41 2.73 30.34
C SER A 500 8.38 3.92 30.50
N LEU A 501 7.80 5.12 30.58
CA LEU A 501 8.48 6.37 30.95
C LEU A 501 8.47 6.61 32.48
N MET A 502 7.82 5.74 33.24
CA MET A 502 7.81 5.85 34.69
C MET A 502 9.17 5.51 35.27
N GLY A 503 9.74 6.43 36.06
CA GLY A 503 11.06 6.27 36.65
C GLY A 503 12.20 6.64 35.71
N THR A 504 11.94 7.11 34.48
CA THR A 504 13.01 7.59 33.60
C THR A 504 13.60 8.89 34.15
N ALA A 505 14.93 8.96 34.21
CA ALA A 505 15.64 10.16 34.64
C ALA A 505 15.49 11.29 33.61
N GLY A 506 15.02 12.45 34.09
CA GLY A 506 15.07 13.70 33.35
C GLY A 506 16.36 14.46 33.67
N SER A 507 16.28 15.42 34.61
CA SER A 507 17.45 16.20 35.07
C SER A 507 18.07 15.69 36.37
N LEU A 508 17.39 14.79 37.06
CA LEU A 508 17.81 14.19 38.34
C LEU A 508 17.86 12.67 38.19
N ALA A 509 18.88 12.04 38.78
CA ALA A 509 19.11 10.61 38.68
C ALA A 509 19.78 10.06 39.94
N SER A 510 19.60 8.77 40.25
CA SER A 510 20.33 8.16 41.36
C SER A 510 21.83 8.07 40.99
N PRO A 511 22.75 8.64 41.79
CA PRO A 511 24.17 8.64 41.47
C PRO A 511 24.84 7.27 41.68
N ASN A 512 24.27 6.40 42.51
CA ASN A 512 24.88 5.11 42.86
C ASN A 512 24.06 3.91 42.40
N ASP A 513 22.87 4.12 41.83
CA ASP A 513 21.99 3.06 41.35
C ASP A 513 21.69 3.24 39.86
N PRO A 514 21.53 2.15 39.09
CA PRO A 514 20.99 2.20 37.74
C PRO A 514 19.64 2.91 37.67
N PHE A 515 19.42 3.69 36.62
CA PHE A 515 18.13 4.34 36.34
C PHE A 515 17.74 4.15 34.87
N SER A 516 16.44 4.17 34.58
CA SER A 516 15.94 4.16 33.20
C SER A 516 16.11 5.54 32.57
N PHE A 517 16.41 5.60 31.28
CA PHE A 517 16.62 6.83 30.53
C PHE A 517 15.81 6.79 29.23
N ASN A 518 15.11 7.89 28.93
CA ASN A 518 14.36 8.03 27.69
C ASN A 518 15.27 8.63 26.61
N VAL A 519 15.57 7.84 25.58
CA VAL A 519 16.40 8.26 24.45
C VAL A 519 15.53 8.94 23.40
N ALA A 520 15.23 10.22 23.65
CA ALA A 520 14.49 11.12 22.75
C ALA A 520 13.13 10.58 22.26
N GLY A 521 12.46 9.75 23.07
CA GLY A 521 11.17 9.15 22.73
C GLY A 521 11.25 8.02 21.70
N TYR A 522 12.45 7.54 21.36
CA TYR A 522 12.65 6.39 20.48
C TYR A 522 12.77 5.08 21.26
N ALA A 523 13.41 5.07 22.42
CA ALA A 523 13.60 3.86 23.21
C ALA A 523 13.86 4.21 24.67
N VAL A 524 13.62 3.24 25.55
CA VAL A 524 14.00 3.30 26.96
C VAL A 524 15.13 2.30 27.20
N ALA A 525 16.17 2.75 27.90
CA ALA A 525 17.32 1.92 28.26
C ALA A 525 17.75 2.20 29.70
N THR A 526 18.37 1.21 30.34
CA THR A 526 18.84 1.33 31.72
C THR A 526 20.31 1.74 31.73
N SER A 527 20.68 2.69 32.58
CA SER A 527 22.07 3.12 32.76
C SER A 527 22.91 2.09 33.49
N GLU A 528 24.15 1.91 33.08
CA GLU A 528 25.18 1.22 33.86
C GLU A 528 25.99 2.23 34.67
N VAL A 529 26.20 1.94 35.95
CA VAL A 529 26.94 2.80 36.87
C VAL A 529 28.45 2.58 36.66
N GLY A 530 29.16 3.66 36.35
CA GLY A 530 30.59 3.71 36.14
C GLY A 530 31.36 4.08 37.41
N GLY A 531 32.53 4.69 37.22
CA GLY A 531 33.41 5.11 38.31
C GLY A 531 33.12 6.54 38.81
N GLU A 532 33.69 6.86 39.97
CA GLU A 532 33.78 8.24 40.45
C GLU A 532 34.79 9.02 39.59
N THR A 533 34.42 10.24 39.20
CA THR A 533 35.19 11.14 38.35
C THR A 533 35.09 12.57 38.88
N THR A 534 36.11 13.38 38.68
CA THR A 534 36.03 14.81 39.02
C THR A 534 35.99 15.60 37.72
N PHE A 535 34.90 16.35 37.49
CA PHE A 535 34.72 17.19 36.32
C PHE A 535 34.55 18.65 36.74
N LYS A 536 35.40 19.55 36.21
CA LYS A 536 35.43 20.98 36.57
C LYS A 536 35.43 21.26 38.08
N GLY A 537 36.12 20.42 38.86
CA GLY A 537 36.23 20.57 40.32
C GLY A 537 35.07 19.98 41.13
N ILE A 538 34.08 19.38 40.48
CA ILE A 538 32.92 18.73 41.10
C ILE A 538 33.09 17.20 41.00
N ASP A 539 32.97 16.52 42.13
CA ASP A 539 32.99 15.05 42.17
C ASP A 539 31.64 14.50 41.69
N MET A 540 31.68 13.58 40.72
CA MET A 540 30.54 13.01 40.03
C MET A 540 30.70 11.49 39.85
N VAL A 541 29.60 10.79 39.57
CA VAL A 541 29.60 9.39 39.16
C VAL A 541 29.25 9.31 37.68
N GLU A 542 30.04 8.57 36.91
CA GLU A 542 29.79 8.34 35.49
C GLU A 542 28.68 7.30 35.30
N HIS A 543 27.81 7.50 34.34
CA HIS A 543 26.80 6.53 33.92
C HIS A 543 26.85 6.38 32.40
N THR A 544 26.76 5.15 31.91
CA THR A 544 26.70 4.85 30.48
C THR A 544 25.35 4.25 30.14
N VAL A 545 24.67 4.77 29.12
CA VAL A 545 23.46 4.18 28.56
C VAL A 545 23.77 3.78 27.13
N THR A 546 23.68 2.48 26.83
CA THR A 546 23.92 1.93 25.50
C THR A 546 22.64 1.28 24.98
N ILE A 547 22.28 1.59 23.74
CA ILE A 547 21.21 0.92 23.00
C ILE A 547 21.85 0.14 21.86
N ASP A 548 21.63 -1.17 21.90
CA ASP A 548 22.01 -2.06 20.82
C ASP A 548 21.00 -1.92 19.66
N PRO A 549 21.45 -1.53 18.46
CA PRO A 549 20.57 -1.41 17.30
C PRO A 549 19.90 -2.74 16.93
N VAL A 550 20.51 -3.90 17.22
CA VAL A 550 19.93 -5.22 16.92
C VAL A 550 18.55 -5.40 17.54
N ASN A 551 18.33 -4.83 18.73
CA ASN A 551 17.10 -5.00 19.51
C ASN A 551 16.24 -3.74 19.55
N THR A 552 16.45 -2.79 18.63
CA THR A 552 15.75 -1.51 18.65
C THR A 552 15.34 -1.08 17.25
N GLN A 553 14.45 -1.85 16.63
CA GLN A 553 13.82 -1.46 15.37
C GLN A 553 12.75 -0.39 15.63
N ILE A 554 12.91 0.80 15.03
CA ILE A 554 12.02 1.95 15.24
C ILE A 554 11.06 2.20 14.08
N GLN A 555 10.98 1.26 13.13
CA GLN A 555 10.09 1.34 11.97
C GLN A 555 8.67 1.78 12.35
N GLY A 556 8.03 1.13 13.32
CA GLY A 556 6.66 1.44 13.71
C GLY A 556 6.46 2.88 14.20
N LYS A 557 7.50 3.51 14.77
CA LYS A 557 7.47 4.94 15.11
C LYS A 557 7.46 5.82 13.87
N LEU A 558 8.23 5.45 12.85
CA LEU A 558 8.43 6.24 11.63
C LEU A 558 7.29 6.06 10.63
N VAL A 559 6.71 4.87 10.54
CA VAL A 559 5.53 4.58 9.73
C VAL A 559 4.28 5.16 10.38
N GLY A 560 4.10 4.96 11.69
CA GLY A 560 3.09 5.64 12.48
C GLY A 560 1.63 5.29 12.17
N SER A 561 1.37 4.23 11.40
CA SER A 561 0.03 3.88 10.90
C SER A 561 -0.97 3.47 11.98
N SER A 562 -0.51 3.09 13.18
CA SER A 562 -1.34 2.53 14.25
C SER A 562 -1.94 1.15 13.92
N THR A 563 -1.44 0.48 12.88
CA THR A 563 -1.94 -0.82 12.43
C THR A 563 -0.79 -1.82 12.31
N TYR A 564 -1.08 -3.06 11.88
CA TYR A 564 -0.05 -4.05 11.59
C TYR A 564 0.95 -3.62 10.48
N VAL A 565 0.65 -2.56 9.72
CA VAL A 565 1.59 -1.97 8.75
C VAL A 565 2.88 -1.52 9.44
N ASP A 566 2.80 -1.10 10.71
CA ASP A 566 3.95 -0.70 11.53
C ASP A 566 4.95 -1.84 11.77
N VAL A 567 4.51 -3.10 11.62
CA VAL A 567 5.32 -4.31 11.85
C VAL A 567 5.55 -5.13 10.58
N ILE A 568 5.17 -4.63 9.40
CA ILE A 568 5.48 -5.30 8.13
C ILE A 568 7.01 -5.36 7.97
N PRO A 569 7.60 -6.55 7.83
CA PRO A 569 9.05 -6.69 7.70
C PRO A 569 9.63 -5.88 6.55
N GLY A 570 10.58 -4.99 6.86
CA GLY A 570 11.29 -4.22 5.84
C GLY A 570 10.48 -3.11 5.16
N ALA A 571 9.35 -2.67 5.75
CA ALA A 571 8.59 -1.53 5.22
C ALA A 571 9.38 -0.21 5.33
N LEU A 572 10.03 0.02 6.47
CA LEU A 572 11.01 1.10 6.70
C LEU A 572 12.00 0.63 7.78
N PRO A 573 12.96 -0.26 7.43
CA PRO A 573 13.76 -1.00 8.39
C PRO A 573 14.89 -0.15 8.97
N VAL A 574 14.51 0.73 9.89
CA VAL A 574 15.43 1.63 10.60
C VAL A 574 15.62 1.13 12.02
N TYR A 575 16.88 0.97 12.40
CA TYR A 575 17.33 0.54 13.72
C TYR A 575 18.06 1.67 14.44
N LEU A 576 17.84 1.79 15.74
CA LEU A 576 18.40 2.85 16.57
C LEU A 576 19.55 2.29 17.42
N GLY A 577 20.76 2.80 17.20
CA GLY A 577 21.87 2.66 18.14
C GLY A 577 22.06 3.94 18.95
N ALA A 578 22.45 3.83 20.21
CA ALA A 578 22.80 5.00 21.01
C ALA A 578 23.91 4.71 22.01
N ASP A 579 24.83 5.66 22.15
CA ASP A 579 25.89 5.71 23.16
C ASP A 579 25.77 7.01 23.93
N ILE A 580 25.43 6.93 25.21
CA ILE A 580 25.20 8.09 26.06
C ILE A 580 26.09 8.01 27.28
N GLU A 581 26.88 9.06 27.49
CA GLU A 581 27.69 9.26 28.69
C GLU A 581 27.06 10.36 29.54
N LEU A 582 26.67 10.04 30.77
CA LEU A 582 26.11 10.97 31.75
C LEU A 582 27.03 11.07 32.96
N LYS A 583 27.09 12.24 33.61
CA LYS A 583 27.75 12.38 34.92
C LYS A 583 26.80 13.00 35.92
N VAL A 584 26.61 12.30 37.04
CA VAL A 584 25.64 12.62 38.07
C VAL A 584 26.37 13.08 39.33
N GLU A 585 25.99 14.24 39.86
CA GLU A 585 26.56 14.77 41.09
C GLU A 585 25.89 14.13 42.33
N PRO A 586 26.63 13.55 43.30
CA PRO A 586 26.06 12.73 44.36
C PRO A 586 25.15 13.44 45.37
N VAL A 587 25.33 14.75 45.59
CA VAL A 587 24.63 15.50 46.65
C VAL A 587 23.28 16.00 46.18
N THR A 588 23.26 16.67 45.02
CA THR A 588 22.07 17.25 44.39
C THR A 588 21.38 16.26 43.47
N THR A 589 22.02 15.14 43.14
CA THR A 589 21.55 14.11 42.21
C THR A 589 21.32 14.62 40.78
N ALA A 590 21.86 15.80 40.47
CA ALA A 590 21.69 16.45 39.18
C ALA A 590 22.66 15.88 38.14
N ILE A 591 22.16 15.69 36.92
CA ILE A 591 22.99 15.36 35.76
C ILE A 591 23.65 16.65 35.28
N MET A 592 24.98 16.74 35.36
CA MET A 592 25.74 17.96 35.05
C MET A 592 26.60 17.85 33.79
N TYR A 593 26.66 16.66 33.20
CA TYR A 593 27.31 16.39 31.94
C TYR A 593 26.50 15.34 31.18
N GLY A 594 26.29 15.56 29.90
CA GLY A 594 25.64 14.64 28.99
C GLY A 594 26.27 14.72 27.61
N LYS A 595 26.83 13.61 27.15
CA LYS A 595 27.31 13.43 25.77
C LYS A 595 26.52 12.29 25.15
N VAL A 596 25.71 12.62 24.17
CA VAL A 596 24.78 11.71 23.50
C VAL A 596 25.22 11.55 22.06
N LYS A 597 25.43 10.30 21.64
CA LYS A 597 25.53 9.91 20.24
C LYS A 597 24.37 8.96 19.93
N VAL A 598 23.51 9.34 19.00
CA VAL A 598 22.46 8.46 18.45
C VAL A 598 22.77 8.20 17.00
N THR A 599 22.75 6.95 16.58
CA THR A 599 23.02 6.52 15.20
C THR A 599 21.82 5.74 14.66
N PHE A 600 21.31 6.17 13.51
CA PHE A 600 20.23 5.50 12.79
C PHE A 600 20.85 4.61 11.71
N HIS A 601 20.52 3.32 11.75
CA HIS A 601 20.97 2.32 10.79
C HIS A 601 19.82 1.91 9.89
N LEU A 602 20.03 1.91 8.58
CA LEU A 602 19.08 1.40 7.60
C LEU A 602 19.51 0.00 7.16
N ASP A 603 18.58 -0.96 7.18
CA ASP A 603 18.76 -2.25 6.51
C ASP A 603 18.60 -2.07 4.99
N THR A 604 19.61 -2.49 4.25
CA THR A 604 19.70 -2.30 2.80
C THR A 604 19.22 -3.51 2.00
N ARG A 605 18.88 -4.62 2.67
CA ARG A 605 18.45 -5.87 2.01
C ARG A 605 17.05 -5.76 1.38
N GLY A 606 16.25 -4.81 1.86
CA GLY A 606 14.92 -4.51 1.33
C GLY A 606 13.77 -5.17 2.12
N PRO A 607 12.55 -5.14 1.55
CA PRO A 607 11.35 -5.70 2.17
C PRO A 607 11.49 -7.19 2.49
N GLY A 608 10.86 -7.63 3.59
CA GLY A 608 10.87 -9.04 4.02
C GLY A 608 12.08 -9.47 4.86
N TYR A 609 13.14 -8.67 4.91
CA TYR A 609 14.31 -8.96 5.74
C TYR A 609 14.16 -8.36 7.14
N LEU A 610 14.58 -9.13 8.15
CA LEU A 610 14.68 -8.72 9.55
C LEU A 610 16.03 -9.17 10.12
N ASN A 611 16.42 -8.59 11.26
CA ASN A 611 17.63 -8.97 11.98
C ASN A 611 18.90 -8.91 11.12
N PRO A 612 19.29 -7.72 10.61
CA PRO A 612 20.50 -7.59 9.81
C PRO A 612 21.76 -7.80 10.65
N ASP A 613 22.84 -8.17 9.98
CA ASP A 613 24.16 -8.21 10.61
C ASP A 613 24.75 -6.79 10.71
N PHE A 614 25.03 -6.36 11.94
CA PHE A 614 25.64 -5.07 12.29
C PHE A 614 27.17 -5.15 12.44
N SER A 615 27.80 -6.28 12.10
CA SER A 615 29.26 -6.41 12.11
C SER A 615 29.93 -5.43 11.14
N GLU A 616 31.15 -4.96 11.46
CA GLU A 616 31.86 -3.95 10.64
C GLU A 616 32.13 -4.39 9.19
N ASP A 617 32.14 -5.70 8.93
CA ASP A 617 32.35 -6.28 7.59
C ASP A 617 31.04 -6.52 6.82
N SER A 618 29.88 -6.32 7.46
CA SER A 618 28.57 -6.53 6.86
C SER A 618 28.16 -5.32 6.02
N ALA A 619 27.63 -5.61 4.82
CA ALA A 619 27.00 -4.61 3.96
C ALA A 619 25.47 -4.54 4.18
N GLU A 620 24.92 -5.30 5.12
CA GLU A 620 23.47 -5.37 5.33
C GLU A 620 22.92 -4.09 5.95
N THR A 621 23.69 -3.43 6.81
CA THR A 621 23.29 -2.16 7.46
C THR A 621 24.16 -0.99 7.04
N MET A 622 23.57 0.20 6.97
CA MET A 622 24.29 1.45 6.75
C MET A 622 23.86 2.54 7.74
N PRO A 623 24.80 3.24 8.40
CA PRO A 623 24.46 4.42 9.20
C PRO A 623 24.04 5.56 8.28
N VAL A 624 22.79 6.01 8.40
CA VAL A 624 22.20 7.05 7.54
C VAL A 624 22.34 8.44 8.15
N PHE A 625 22.22 8.51 9.47
CA PHE A 625 22.18 9.77 10.21
C PHE A 625 22.72 9.58 11.64
N GLU A 626 23.39 10.60 12.16
CA GLU A 626 23.86 10.64 13.54
C GLU A 626 23.48 11.96 14.22
N ILE A 627 22.98 11.88 15.45
CA ILE A 627 22.73 13.03 16.32
C ILE A 627 23.80 13.05 17.41
N HIS A 628 24.51 14.18 17.50
CA HIS A 628 25.46 14.44 18.57
C HIS A 628 24.92 15.58 19.43
N VAL A 629 24.54 15.28 20.68
CA VAL A 629 24.15 16.29 21.67
C VAL A 629 25.20 16.34 22.75
N PHE A 630 25.66 17.55 23.06
CA PHE A 630 26.61 17.78 24.13
C PHE A 630 26.07 18.86 25.06
N SER A 631 26.00 18.53 26.34
CA SER A 631 25.61 19.42 27.42
C SER A 631 26.60 19.27 28.56
N GLU A 632 27.13 20.39 29.03
CA GLU A 632 27.95 20.44 30.23
C GLU A 632 27.60 21.69 31.03
N ILE A 633 27.83 21.63 32.34
CA ILE A 633 27.85 22.82 33.18
C ILE A 633 28.95 23.77 32.69
N ASP A 634 28.63 25.06 32.56
CA ASP A 634 29.59 26.08 32.18
C ASP A 634 30.58 26.38 33.31
N ASP A 635 31.72 26.99 32.99
CA ASP A 635 32.80 27.18 33.98
C ASP A 635 32.37 28.10 35.12
N GLU A 636 31.60 29.16 34.82
CA GLU A 636 31.06 30.08 35.83
C GLU A 636 30.04 29.39 36.74
N GLY A 637 29.12 28.59 36.19
CA GLY A 637 28.18 27.79 36.96
C GLY A 637 28.86 26.70 37.81
N ALA A 638 29.94 26.09 37.31
CA ALA A 638 30.72 25.09 38.05
C ALA A 638 31.48 25.72 39.24
N ASP A 639 32.08 26.89 39.04
CA ASP A 639 32.75 27.64 40.11
C ASP A 639 31.75 28.09 41.19
N ASP A 640 30.60 28.62 40.77
CA ASP A 640 29.51 29.01 41.68
C ASP A 640 28.95 27.79 42.45
N PHE A 641 28.75 26.66 41.77
CA PHE A 641 28.28 25.42 42.40
C PHE A 641 29.30 24.90 43.41
N THR A 642 30.58 24.85 43.04
CA THR A 642 31.66 24.38 43.92
C THR A 642 31.77 25.27 45.16
N GLY A 643 31.71 26.59 45.00
CA GLY A 643 31.75 27.54 46.11
C GLY A 643 30.50 27.53 47.00
N ALA A 644 29.31 27.23 46.44
CA ALA A 644 28.05 27.22 47.17
C ALA A 644 27.72 25.87 47.82
N VAL A 645 28.09 24.75 47.20
CA VAL A 645 27.69 23.40 47.60
C VAL A 645 28.90 22.61 48.07
N SER A 646 29.86 22.30 47.18
CA SER A 646 30.98 21.40 47.47
C SER A 646 31.89 21.92 48.61
N ASP A 647 32.24 23.19 48.59
CA ASP A 647 33.11 23.83 49.60
C ASP A 647 32.44 23.98 50.98
N ASN A 648 31.11 23.87 51.04
CA ASN A 648 30.34 23.96 52.28
C ASN A 648 30.14 22.59 52.96
N LEU A 649 30.51 21.48 52.32
CA LEU A 649 30.23 20.11 52.79
C LEU A 649 31.41 19.40 53.49
N GLY A 650 32.45 20.12 53.93
CA GLY A 650 33.60 19.54 54.63
C GLY A 650 33.25 18.80 55.95
N PRO A 651 34.22 18.12 56.60
CA PRO A 651 34.00 17.17 57.72
C PRO A 651 33.33 17.74 58.99
N MET A 652 33.07 19.05 59.04
CA MET A 652 32.36 19.74 60.13
C MET A 652 31.06 20.43 59.65
N GLY A 653 30.62 20.14 58.41
CA GLY A 653 29.38 20.64 57.79
C GLY A 653 29.40 22.10 57.32
N TRP A 654 30.52 22.82 57.49
CA TRP A 654 30.74 24.21 57.08
C TRP A 654 32.25 24.46 56.95
N THR A 655 32.78 24.63 55.73
CA THR A 655 34.22 24.89 55.52
C THR A 655 34.53 26.23 54.85
N ASN A 656 33.54 26.91 54.26
CA ASN A 656 33.75 28.25 53.70
C ASN A 656 32.83 29.30 54.37
N PHE A 657 33.42 30.24 55.12
CA PHE A 657 32.72 31.38 55.72
C PHE A 657 32.70 32.62 54.80
N GLY A 658 32.77 32.43 53.48
CA GLY A 658 32.67 33.55 52.55
C GLY A 658 32.97 33.20 51.09
N GLY A 659 31.93 32.83 50.36
CA GLY A 659 31.84 33.13 48.93
C GLY A 659 31.36 34.57 48.69
N THR A 660 31.45 35.03 47.44
CA THR A 660 31.14 36.39 46.95
C THR A 660 29.71 36.89 47.25
N ALA A 661 28.79 36.04 47.69
CA ALA A 661 27.43 36.41 48.10
C ALA A 661 27.30 36.93 49.56
N GLY A 662 28.38 36.98 50.35
CA GLY A 662 28.29 37.04 51.81
C GLY A 662 28.51 38.37 52.54
N THR A 663 28.67 39.53 51.88
CA THR A 663 29.16 40.76 52.58
C THR A 663 28.32 41.19 53.81
N ALA A 664 27.00 40.99 53.78
CA ALA A 664 26.14 41.32 54.92
C ALA A 664 26.26 40.31 56.08
N LEU A 665 26.43 39.03 55.78
CA LEU A 665 26.47 37.97 56.79
C LEU A 665 27.84 37.88 57.48
N THR A 666 28.93 38.10 56.74
CA THR A 666 30.29 38.18 57.30
C THR A 666 30.40 39.35 58.28
N ALA A 667 29.77 40.49 58.00
CA ALA A 667 29.77 41.64 58.92
C ALA A 667 29.04 41.33 60.24
N VAL A 668 27.86 40.70 60.17
CA VAL A 668 27.07 40.33 61.36
C VAL A 668 27.82 39.32 62.22
N HIS A 669 28.42 38.28 61.62
CA HIS A 669 29.16 37.28 62.39
C HIS A 669 30.51 37.77 62.91
N THR A 670 31.18 38.70 62.22
CA THR A 670 32.38 39.38 62.76
C THR A 670 32.02 40.19 64.00
N VAL A 671 30.88 40.87 64.00
CA VAL A 671 30.37 41.59 65.18
C VAL A 671 30.06 40.63 66.33
N VAL A 672 29.44 39.47 66.05
CA VAL A 672 29.15 38.45 67.07
C VAL A 672 30.44 37.82 67.63
N ALA A 673 31.42 37.49 66.80
CA ALA A 673 32.72 36.99 67.25
C ALA A 673 33.47 38.02 68.10
N LEU A 674 33.40 39.30 67.72
CA LEU A 674 33.97 40.40 68.49
C LEU A 674 33.24 40.60 69.83
N MET A 675 31.92 40.37 69.88
CA MET A 675 31.15 40.33 71.14
C MET A 675 31.58 39.16 72.04
N TYR A 676 31.83 37.97 71.49
CA TYR A 676 32.32 36.84 72.29
C TYR A 676 33.73 37.08 72.83
N VAL A 677 34.65 37.59 72.01
CA VAL A 677 36.02 37.92 72.45
C VAL A 677 36.00 39.03 73.51
N THR A 678 35.21 40.09 73.32
CA THR A 678 35.07 41.15 74.32
C THR A 678 34.40 40.66 75.61
N SER A 679 33.46 39.71 75.51
CA SER A 679 32.85 39.05 76.68
C SER A 679 33.86 38.21 77.46
N ILE A 680 34.70 37.41 76.77
CA ILE A 680 35.75 36.60 77.38
C ILE A 680 36.82 37.47 78.02
N VAL A 681 37.22 38.56 77.36
CA VAL A 681 38.19 39.54 77.91
C VAL A 681 37.59 40.27 79.12
N SER A 682 36.31 40.61 79.10
CA SER A 682 35.61 41.24 80.22
C SER A 682 35.47 40.30 81.42
N LEU A 683 35.22 39.00 81.19
CA LEU A 683 35.24 37.95 82.20
C LEU A 683 36.65 37.76 82.79
N ALA A 684 37.68 37.74 81.95
CA ALA A 684 39.08 37.64 82.39
C ALA A 684 39.53 38.87 83.20
N TYR A 685 39.07 40.07 82.82
CA TYR A 685 39.33 41.31 83.57
C TYR A 685 38.58 41.31 84.91
N GLY A 686 37.30 40.92 84.93
CA GLY A 686 36.50 40.78 86.15
C GLY A 686 37.04 39.73 87.12
N LEU A 687 37.65 38.66 86.62
CA LEU A 687 38.33 37.61 87.41
C LEU A 687 39.75 37.98 87.85
N SER A 688 40.30 39.13 87.40
CA SER A 688 41.60 39.62 87.85
C SER A 688 41.51 40.47 89.12
N ASP A 689 40.32 40.94 89.51
CA ASP A 689 40.03 41.60 90.78
C ASP A 689 39.97 40.56 91.94
N PRO A 690 40.83 40.67 92.97
CA PRO A 690 40.84 39.77 94.12
C PRO A 690 39.52 39.69 94.88
N ASN A 691 38.74 40.78 94.94
CA ASN A 691 37.45 40.81 95.64
C ASN A 691 36.37 40.00 94.91
N THR A 692 36.40 39.98 93.58
CA THR A 692 35.48 39.22 92.75
C THR A 692 35.78 37.71 92.80
N ARG A 693 37.06 37.32 92.87
CA ARG A 693 37.48 35.91 93.07
C ARG A 693 37.06 35.35 94.43
N SER A 694 37.07 36.20 95.46
CA SER A 694 36.60 35.88 96.82
C SER A 694 35.09 35.60 96.85
N MET A 695 34.27 36.46 96.21
CA MET A 695 32.82 36.25 96.10
C MET A 695 32.42 35.01 95.29
N LEU A 696 33.23 34.61 94.30
CA LEU A 696 32.97 33.46 93.42
C LEU A 696 33.58 32.14 93.95
N GLY A 697 34.17 32.12 95.15
CA GLY A 697 34.64 30.90 95.81
C GLY A 697 35.98 30.34 95.32
N PHE A 698 36.80 31.12 94.62
CA PHE A 698 38.10 30.70 94.08
C PHE A 698 39.32 31.08 94.96
N GLY A 699 39.09 31.52 96.21
CA GLY A 699 40.16 31.87 97.16
C GLY A 699 40.71 30.65 97.91
N LYS A 700 42.02 30.38 97.78
CA LYS A 700 42.75 29.41 98.61
C LYS A 700 42.83 29.92 100.05
N GLY A 701 42.31 29.14 101.00
CA GLY A 701 42.61 29.30 102.42
C GLY A 701 44.04 28.85 102.70
N GLU A 702 44.83 29.76 103.25
CA GLU A 702 46.04 29.41 104.01
C GLU A 702 45.65 29.47 105.48
N ASP A 703 45.56 28.30 106.12
CA ASP A 703 45.76 28.05 107.56
C ASP A 703 45.64 26.54 107.81
N GLU A 704 46.78 25.83 107.83
CA GLU A 704 47.18 24.79 108.82
C GLU A 704 48.43 24.00 108.34
N GLU A 705 49.53 24.19 109.10
CA GLU A 705 50.90 23.62 109.08
C GLU A 705 51.89 23.90 107.92
#